data_AF-A0A4R6HQK2-F1
#
_entry.id   AF-A0A4R6HQK2-F1
#
_cell.length_a   1.000
_cell.length_b   1.000
_cell.length_c   1.000
_cell.angle_alpha   90.00
_cell.angle_beta   90.00
_cell.angle_gamma   90.00
#
_symmetry.space_group_name_H-M   'P 1'
#
loop_
_entity.id
_entity.type
_entity.pdbx_description
1 polymer ?
#
loop_
_entity_poly.entity_id
_entity_poly.type
_entity_poly.pdbx_seq_one_letter_code
_entity_poly.pdbx_strand_id
1 'polypeptide(L)'
;MVVGATIFDAEKGTFKLRDHWKTIEEKHNKVVKVNDGVLTHHLIATKSIIRNQMTAQEEGTWYGLYTKALKEFKPDLVWFYGGQTLDMLIPDEARSRGIPSAAYLVNGNYQGTRWCRDVDLIITDSQATADFYKERQGFSPVPVGTFIDPQTVLAEHHERKHLLFINPSLQKGAGIVVQMAVLLEKQRPDIKFEVVESRGNWHALVKKITAMLGEERDSLSNVTVTPNTDDMRPIYGRARLLLAPSLWWESGARVLVESMINGVPAVVTDRGGSPEMIQNGGLKIKLPEQCHEKPFTSLPKPELLQPLLDRIIQLYDDEVLYQQYVARAREVGRTRHALATSTGRLMEAFAPLVRRQAGDRKPGSPAQVDKTHQHGLSVEGRTDESRVYREVCQRFRMFTPNSAGWTGGLRALADLTQQSATATIEALSLLAAKSGLDTQVAVQDLAQLPQTLASESLTQRLAELFKEHGSDKATAHNYHLLYGHILASAGDAPTIFEIGLGLNNVDTPSNMGAKGRPGASLRAFRDCFTQGQIFGADVDKRILFEEERIKTHFIDQTNPATFTALGDWLPTDLDLLIDDGLHAPGANLNTLLFGLDRIKPGGWIVIEDILPPMLPIWKLVAQLLPHGFEPGVIKAKSSLLFVVKRTPS
;
A
#
# COMPACT_ATOMS: atom_id res chain seq x y z
N MET A 1 -12.36 7.52 19.30
CA MET A 1 -13.08 6.29 18.89
C MET A 1 -12.13 5.11 19.01
N VAL A 2 -12.59 3.96 19.51
CA VAL A 2 -11.80 2.73 19.61
C VAL A 2 -12.48 1.64 18.78
N VAL A 3 -11.72 0.93 17.94
CA VAL A 3 -12.18 -0.23 17.17
C VAL A 3 -11.51 -1.48 17.74
N GLY A 4 -12.30 -2.51 18.04
CA GLY A 4 -11.80 -3.72 18.67
C GLY A 4 -12.68 -4.94 18.38
N ALA A 5 -12.33 -6.05 19.00
CA ALA A 5 -13.10 -7.28 19.01
C ALA A 5 -13.14 -7.80 20.45
N THR A 6 -14.08 -8.68 20.78
CA THR A 6 -14.17 -9.31 22.10
C THR A 6 -13.09 -10.39 22.29
N ILE A 7 -11.83 -10.04 22.04
CA ILE A 7 -10.65 -10.86 22.21
C ILE A 7 -9.91 -10.40 23.46
N PHE A 8 -9.63 -11.34 24.36
CA PHE A 8 -9.00 -11.07 25.65
C PHE A 8 -7.90 -12.10 25.93
N ASP A 9 -6.84 -11.67 26.62
CA ASP A 9 -5.78 -12.58 27.06
C ASP A 9 -6.26 -13.65 28.06
N ALA A 10 -7.38 -13.38 28.75
CA ALA A 10 -8.03 -14.29 29.69
C ALA A 10 -9.52 -13.96 29.85
N GLU A 11 -10.30 -14.94 30.32
CA GLU A 11 -11.74 -14.80 30.58
C GLU A 11 -12.07 -13.63 31.51
N LYS A 12 -11.22 -13.35 32.49
CA LYS A 12 -11.38 -12.22 33.42
C LYS A 12 -11.31 -10.84 32.72
N GLY A 13 -10.74 -10.76 31.52
CA GLY A 13 -10.74 -9.54 30.71
C GLY A 13 -12.15 -9.08 30.29
N THR A 14 -13.14 -9.98 30.37
CA THR A 14 -14.55 -9.69 30.07
C THR A 14 -15.25 -8.90 31.18
N PHE A 15 -14.65 -8.74 32.37
CA PHE A 15 -15.32 -8.19 33.56
C PHE A 15 -15.85 -6.78 33.36
N LYS A 16 -15.11 -5.91 32.65
CA LYS A 16 -15.57 -4.55 32.32
C LYS A 16 -16.74 -4.51 31.33
N LEU A 17 -17.08 -5.66 30.72
CA LEU A 17 -18.16 -5.81 29.77
C LEU A 17 -19.28 -6.72 30.29
N ARG A 18 -19.22 -7.19 31.56
CA ARG A 18 -20.19 -8.11 32.15
C ARG A 18 -21.63 -7.63 31.99
N ASP A 19 -21.88 -6.36 32.27
CA ASP A 19 -23.22 -5.75 32.16
C ASP A 19 -23.76 -5.74 30.73
N HIS A 20 -22.88 -5.87 29.74
CA HIS A 20 -23.21 -5.93 28.33
C HIS A 20 -23.01 -7.33 27.72
N TRP A 21 -22.50 -8.30 28.48
CA TRP A 21 -22.00 -9.58 27.96
C TRP A 21 -23.10 -10.43 27.34
N LYS A 22 -24.25 -10.52 28.00
CA LYS A 22 -25.43 -11.23 27.47
C LYS A 22 -25.89 -10.64 26.13
N THR A 23 -25.88 -9.31 26.01
CA THR A 23 -26.22 -8.60 24.76
C THR A 23 -25.15 -8.79 23.68
N ILE A 24 -23.89 -8.98 24.06
CA ILE A 24 -22.78 -9.28 23.15
C ILE A 24 -22.92 -10.70 22.59
N GLU A 25 -23.21 -11.69 23.45
CA GLU A 25 -23.41 -13.10 23.05
C GLU A 25 -24.60 -13.25 22.08
N GLU A 26 -25.71 -12.55 22.31
CA GLU A 26 -26.88 -12.58 21.42
C GLU A 26 -26.62 -11.90 20.05
N LYS A 27 -25.50 -11.20 19.88
CA LYS A 27 -25.17 -10.36 18.72
C LYS A 27 -23.92 -10.82 17.97
N HIS A 28 -23.62 -12.13 17.96
CA HIS A 28 -22.49 -12.68 17.19
C HIS A 28 -22.36 -12.09 15.78
N ASN A 29 -21.13 -11.75 15.39
CA ASN A 29 -20.77 -11.08 14.12
C ASN A 29 -21.39 -9.68 13.91
N LYS A 30 -21.98 -9.06 14.95
CA LYS A 30 -22.45 -7.67 14.90
C LYS A 30 -21.51 -6.76 15.71
N VAL A 31 -21.55 -5.48 15.35
CA VAL A 31 -20.87 -4.41 16.07
C VAL A 31 -21.65 -4.07 17.34
N VAL A 32 -21.00 -4.12 18.49
CA VAL A 32 -21.50 -3.65 19.77
C VAL A 32 -20.76 -2.36 20.14
N LYS A 33 -21.51 -1.36 20.63
CA LYS A 33 -20.95 -0.10 21.13
C LYS A 33 -20.95 -0.12 22.65
N VAL A 34 -19.81 0.19 23.25
CA VAL A 34 -19.63 0.31 24.70
C VAL A 34 -18.98 1.65 24.99
N ASN A 35 -19.56 2.42 25.92
CA ASN A 35 -18.99 3.70 26.33
C ASN A 35 -18.11 3.47 27.57
N ASP A 36 -16.89 4.01 27.54
CA ASP A 36 -15.93 4.04 28.64
C ASP A 36 -15.50 5.50 28.87
N GLY A 37 -16.20 6.18 29.78
CA GLY A 37 -16.06 7.62 29.98
C GLY A 37 -16.30 8.41 28.69
N VAL A 38 -15.27 9.09 28.20
CA VAL A 38 -15.30 9.88 26.95
C VAL A 38 -15.00 9.07 25.70
N LEU A 39 -14.63 7.79 25.85
CA LEU A 39 -14.31 6.90 24.74
C LEU A 39 -15.52 6.03 24.38
N THR A 40 -15.75 5.86 23.09
CA THR A 40 -16.70 4.86 22.58
C THR A 40 -15.92 3.74 21.90
N HIS A 41 -16.10 2.52 22.40
CA HIS A 41 -15.57 1.28 21.87
C HIS A 41 -16.58 0.67 20.90
N HIS A 42 -16.13 0.39 19.68
CA HIS A 42 -16.87 -0.35 18.67
C HIS A 42 -16.24 -1.74 18.55
N LEU A 43 -16.91 -2.74 19.13
CA LEU A 43 -16.39 -4.09 19.28
C LEU A 43 -17.14 -5.05 18.36
N ILE A 44 -16.42 -5.90 17.63
CA ILE A 44 -17.03 -7.09 17.02
C ILE A 44 -17.21 -8.16 18.11
N ALA A 45 -18.45 -8.63 18.27
CA ALA A 45 -18.77 -9.77 19.12
C ALA A 45 -18.32 -11.07 18.43
N THR A 46 -17.17 -11.60 18.87
CA THR A 46 -16.58 -12.85 18.40
C THR A 46 -17.18 -14.06 19.11
N LYS A 47 -17.13 -15.22 18.47
CA LYS A 47 -17.53 -16.51 19.03
C LYS A 47 -16.63 -16.94 20.19
N SER A 48 -15.37 -16.56 20.14
CA SER A 48 -14.38 -16.87 21.17
C SER A 48 -13.62 -15.62 21.56
N ILE A 49 -13.20 -15.57 22.82
CA ILE A 49 -12.30 -14.54 23.33
C ILE A 49 -10.84 -14.79 22.96
N ILE A 50 -10.52 -15.96 22.39
CA ILE A 50 -9.16 -16.36 22.07
C ILE A 50 -8.83 -15.91 20.65
N ARG A 51 -7.79 -15.09 20.48
CA ARG A 51 -7.40 -14.52 19.18
C ARG A 51 -7.25 -15.57 18.07
N ASN A 52 -6.63 -16.71 18.38
CA ASN A 52 -6.39 -17.81 17.44
C ASN A 52 -7.66 -18.57 17.02
N GLN A 53 -8.79 -18.30 17.67
CA GLN A 53 -10.09 -18.90 17.34
C GLN A 53 -11.00 -17.91 16.59
N MET A 54 -10.51 -16.71 16.30
CA MET A 54 -11.24 -15.75 15.46
C MET A 54 -11.34 -16.30 14.04
N THR A 55 -12.56 -16.35 13.52
CA THR A 55 -12.86 -16.85 12.18
C THR A 55 -12.52 -15.80 11.12
N ALA A 56 -12.26 -16.23 9.89
CA ALA A 56 -12.01 -15.32 8.76
C ALA A 56 -13.18 -14.32 8.53
N GLN A 57 -14.41 -14.74 8.81
CA GLN A 57 -15.58 -13.86 8.74
C GLN A 57 -15.53 -12.75 9.79
N GLU A 58 -15.13 -13.06 11.03
CA GLU A 58 -14.95 -12.08 12.10
C GLU A 58 -13.80 -11.12 11.79
N GLU A 59 -12.69 -11.64 11.25
CA GLU A 59 -11.54 -10.81 10.81
C GLU A 59 -11.96 -9.85 9.70
N GLY A 60 -12.68 -10.32 8.68
CA GLY A 60 -13.21 -9.49 7.61
C GLY A 60 -14.22 -8.44 8.11
N THR A 61 -15.06 -8.80 9.08
CA THR A 61 -16.02 -7.86 9.69
C THR A 61 -15.30 -6.79 10.51
N TRP A 62 -14.30 -7.18 11.29
CA TRP A 62 -13.46 -6.26 12.05
C TRP A 62 -12.69 -5.31 11.14
N TYR A 63 -12.09 -5.82 10.05
CA TYR A 63 -11.40 -5.02 9.07
C TYR A 63 -12.35 -4.06 8.33
N GLY A 64 -13.57 -4.50 8.01
CA GLY A 64 -14.64 -3.64 7.46
C GLY A 64 -15.05 -2.52 8.43
N LEU A 65 -15.13 -2.82 9.73
CA LEU A 65 -15.39 -1.81 10.75
C LEU A 65 -14.24 -0.81 10.85
N TYR A 66 -12.99 -1.28 10.83
CA TYR A 66 -11.80 -0.45 10.87
C TYR A 66 -11.69 0.49 9.65
N THR A 67 -11.86 -0.02 8.44
CA THR A 67 -11.84 0.79 7.20
C THR A 67 -12.95 1.84 7.18
N LYS A 68 -14.16 1.48 7.64
CA LYS A 68 -15.27 2.43 7.83
C LYS A 68 -14.91 3.52 8.84
N ALA A 69 -14.32 3.13 9.97
CA ALA A 69 -13.82 4.04 11.00
C ALA A 69 -12.81 5.05 10.42
N LEU A 70 -11.83 4.61 9.64
CA LEU A 70 -10.87 5.52 8.99
C LEU A 70 -11.56 6.54 8.07
N LYS A 71 -12.61 6.13 7.36
CA LYS A 71 -13.38 6.99 6.44
C LYS A 71 -14.27 8.02 7.16
N GLU A 72 -14.96 7.59 8.22
CA GLU A 72 -15.96 8.40 8.91
C GLU A 72 -15.37 9.26 10.02
N PHE A 73 -14.51 8.68 10.86
CA PHE A 73 -13.86 9.39 11.97
C PHE A 73 -12.71 10.27 11.49
N LYS A 74 -12.07 9.92 10.37
CA LYS A 74 -10.94 10.64 9.77
C LYS A 74 -9.84 10.95 10.82
N PRO A 75 -9.20 9.91 11.39
CA PRO A 75 -8.18 10.12 12.40
C PRO A 75 -6.92 10.78 11.82
N ASP A 76 -6.26 11.63 12.62
CA ASP A 76 -4.92 12.14 12.31
C ASP A 76 -3.81 11.10 12.56
N LEU A 77 -4.09 10.10 13.38
CA LEU A 77 -3.17 9.03 13.77
C LEU A 77 -3.96 7.77 14.13
N VAL A 78 -3.51 6.61 13.65
CA VAL A 78 -3.98 5.31 14.13
C VAL A 78 -3.01 4.75 15.16
N TRP A 79 -3.47 4.50 16.38
CA TRP A 79 -2.67 3.87 17.43
C TRP A 79 -3.18 2.45 17.71
N PHE A 80 -2.30 1.45 17.64
CA PHE A 80 -2.66 0.05 17.81
C PHE A 80 -1.62 -0.77 18.59
N TYR A 81 -2.00 -2.00 18.94
CA TYR A 81 -1.16 -3.02 19.57
C TYR A 81 -1.35 -4.34 18.82
N GLY A 82 -0.26 -5.07 18.57
CA GLY A 82 -0.30 -6.35 17.87
C GLY A 82 0.83 -6.50 16.85
N GLY A 83 0.92 -7.70 16.28
CA GLY A 83 1.96 -8.06 15.30
C GLY A 83 1.64 -9.33 14.51
N GLN A 84 0.42 -9.84 14.61
CA GLN A 84 -0.09 -10.93 13.79
C GLN A 84 -0.59 -10.38 12.45
N THR A 85 -0.93 -11.28 11.52
CA THR A 85 -1.28 -10.93 10.13
C THR A 85 -2.38 -9.87 10.02
N LEU A 86 -3.47 -9.99 10.80
CA LEU A 86 -4.54 -8.98 10.81
C LEU A 86 -4.04 -7.62 11.31
N ASP A 87 -3.18 -7.62 12.33
CA ASP A 87 -2.65 -6.39 12.92
C ASP A 87 -1.76 -5.64 11.92
N MET A 88 -1.07 -6.37 11.03
CA MET A 88 -0.27 -5.77 9.95
C MET A 88 -1.13 -5.04 8.92
N LEU A 89 -2.42 -5.38 8.77
CA LEU A 89 -3.34 -4.66 7.89
C LEU A 89 -3.74 -3.29 8.46
N ILE A 90 -3.56 -3.08 9.78
CA ILE A 90 -3.86 -1.80 10.43
C ILE A 90 -2.99 -0.67 9.86
N PRO A 91 -1.64 -0.73 9.98
CA PRO A 91 -0.79 0.31 9.44
C PRO A 91 -0.77 0.32 7.91
N ASP A 92 -0.93 -0.83 7.25
CA ASP A 92 -0.99 -0.93 5.78
C ASP A 92 -2.17 -0.10 5.21
N GLU A 93 -3.37 -0.29 5.78
CA GLU A 93 -4.57 0.42 5.35
C GLU A 93 -4.61 1.89 5.81
N ALA A 94 -4.01 2.20 6.96
CA ALA A 94 -3.83 3.59 7.39
C ALA A 94 -2.91 4.34 6.41
N ARG A 95 -1.77 3.73 6.07
CA ARG A 95 -0.79 4.27 5.13
C ARG A 95 -1.36 4.44 3.74
N SER A 96 -2.12 3.45 3.26
CA SER A 96 -2.85 3.57 2.00
C SER A 96 -3.81 4.78 2.08
N ARG A 97 -4.33 5.20 3.22
CA ARG A 97 -5.14 6.43 3.31
C ARG A 97 -4.33 7.70 3.58
N GLY A 98 -3.00 7.60 3.66
CA GLY A 98 -2.12 8.70 4.04
C GLY A 98 -2.22 9.11 5.49
N ILE A 99 -2.76 8.23 6.34
CA ILE A 99 -2.90 8.39 7.77
C ILE A 99 -1.70 7.69 8.41
N PRO A 100 -0.89 8.39 9.23
CA PRO A 100 0.21 7.75 9.93
C PRO A 100 -0.29 6.78 10.99
N SER A 101 0.56 5.82 11.35
CA SER A 101 0.26 4.82 12.38
C SER A 101 1.34 4.73 13.47
N ALA A 102 0.90 4.47 14.71
CA ALA A 102 1.76 4.21 15.85
C ALA A 102 1.46 2.81 16.45
N ALA A 103 2.49 2.01 16.69
CA ALA A 103 2.36 0.70 17.34
C ALA A 103 2.88 0.75 18.78
N TYR A 104 2.17 0.11 19.71
CA TYR A 104 2.60 -0.06 21.09
C TYR A 104 3.33 -1.40 21.30
N LEU A 105 4.61 -1.33 21.66
CA LEU A 105 5.49 -2.47 21.82
C LEU A 105 6.00 -2.54 23.26
N VAL A 106 5.45 -3.46 24.07
CA VAL A 106 5.74 -3.55 25.52
C VAL A 106 6.10 -4.95 26.00
N ASN A 107 6.74 -5.73 25.13
CA ASN A 107 7.31 -7.03 25.48
C ASN A 107 8.46 -7.38 24.51
N GLY A 108 9.28 -8.36 24.89
CA GLY A 108 10.42 -8.83 24.07
C GLY A 108 10.09 -9.96 23.08
N ASN A 109 8.82 -10.17 22.72
CA ASN A 109 8.40 -11.34 21.94
C ASN A 109 8.43 -11.14 20.42
N TYR A 110 8.55 -9.91 19.93
CA TYR A 110 8.50 -9.64 18.50
C TYR A 110 9.83 -10.04 17.84
N GLN A 111 9.74 -10.69 16.69
CA GLN A 111 10.89 -11.18 15.92
C GLN A 111 10.84 -10.63 14.49
N GLY A 112 12.00 -10.21 13.99
CA GLY A 112 12.12 -9.59 12.68
C GLY A 112 11.42 -8.22 12.59
N THR A 113 11.45 -7.66 11.38
CA THR A 113 10.97 -6.29 11.11
C THR A 113 9.72 -6.24 10.24
N ARG A 114 9.22 -7.39 9.76
CA ARG A 114 8.06 -7.42 8.84
C ARG A 114 6.80 -6.81 9.45
N TRP A 115 6.53 -7.10 10.72
CA TRP A 115 5.35 -6.64 11.44
C TRP A 115 5.29 -5.10 11.55
N CYS A 116 6.45 -4.44 11.60
CA CYS A 116 6.56 -2.99 11.77
C CYS A 116 7.01 -2.25 10.51
N ARG A 117 7.21 -2.92 9.36
CA ARG A 117 7.56 -2.28 8.07
C ARG A 117 6.62 -1.11 7.74
N ASP A 118 5.34 -1.28 8.07
CA ASP A 118 4.30 -0.36 7.68
C ASP A 118 3.97 0.72 8.72
N VAL A 119 4.63 0.68 9.88
CA VAL A 119 4.39 1.55 11.03
C VAL A 119 5.26 2.81 10.98
N ASP A 120 4.69 4.00 11.21
CA ASP A 120 5.44 5.26 11.21
C ASP A 120 6.18 5.51 12.54
N LEU A 121 5.62 5.04 13.65
CA LEU A 121 6.17 5.22 15.00
C LEU A 121 5.94 3.97 15.85
N ILE A 122 6.99 3.49 16.51
CA ILE A 122 6.86 2.46 17.54
C ILE A 122 7.09 3.13 18.88
N ILE A 123 6.15 3.00 19.80
CA ILE A 123 6.29 3.48 21.18
C ILE A 123 6.40 2.31 22.15
N THR A 124 7.12 2.49 23.25
CA THR A 124 7.33 1.49 24.29
C THR A 124 7.27 2.11 25.69
N ASP A 125 7.28 1.28 26.73
CA ASP A 125 7.20 1.68 28.13
C ASP A 125 8.56 1.96 28.79
N SER A 126 9.67 1.46 28.23
CA SER A 126 11.00 1.57 28.84
C SER A 126 12.14 1.78 27.84
N GLN A 127 13.18 2.49 28.26
CA GLN A 127 14.43 2.64 27.49
C GLN A 127 15.10 1.28 27.29
N ALA A 128 15.07 0.42 28.31
CA ALA A 128 15.62 -0.94 28.20
C ALA A 128 15.01 -1.72 27.02
N THR A 129 13.69 -1.63 26.81
CA THR A 129 13.03 -2.27 25.65
C THR A 129 13.39 -1.59 24.35
N ALA A 130 13.51 -0.26 24.31
CA ALA A 130 13.98 0.44 23.13
C ALA A 130 15.38 -0.03 22.70
N ASP A 131 16.31 -0.14 23.67
CA ASP A 131 17.69 -0.60 23.45
C ASP A 131 17.72 -2.07 23.00
N PHE A 132 16.91 -2.93 23.64
CA PHE A 132 16.80 -4.34 23.25
C PHE A 132 16.41 -4.53 21.79
N TYR A 133 15.42 -3.79 21.29
CA TYR A 133 15.01 -3.89 19.89
C TYR A 133 15.99 -3.21 18.94
N LYS A 134 16.66 -2.14 19.37
CA LYS A 134 17.72 -1.49 18.60
C LYS A 134 18.89 -2.44 18.36
N GLU A 135 19.34 -3.12 19.42
CA GLU A 135 20.46 -4.06 19.36
C GLU A 135 20.11 -5.34 18.59
N ARG A 136 18.93 -5.92 18.82
CA ARG A 136 18.56 -7.22 18.24
C ARG A 136 17.94 -7.14 16.85
N GLN A 137 17.20 -6.08 16.56
CA GLN A 137 16.37 -5.98 15.36
C GLN A 137 16.63 -4.71 14.53
N GLY A 138 17.48 -3.79 15.00
CA GLY A 138 17.92 -2.62 14.24
C GLY A 138 16.93 -1.45 14.18
N PHE A 139 15.80 -1.50 14.90
CA PHE A 139 14.84 -0.39 14.99
C PHE A 139 14.73 0.12 16.44
N SER A 140 14.42 1.41 16.61
CA SER A 140 14.42 2.08 17.93
C SER A 140 13.02 2.57 18.31
N PRO A 141 12.27 1.80 19.13
CA PRO A 141 11.05 2.29 19.75
C PRO A 141 11.29 3.55 20.60
N VAL A 142 10.29 4.42 20.70
CA VAL A 142 10.33 5.62 21.54
C VAL A 142 9.75 5.32 22.93
N PRO A 143 10.54 5.42 24.01
CA PRO A 143 10.05 5.14 25.36
C PRO A 143 9.20 6.28 25.92
N VAL A 144 7.89 6.05 26.01
CA VAL A 144 6.91 7.04 26.51
C VAL A 144 6.48 6.77 27.95
N GLY A 145 6.85 5.62 28.51
CA GLY A 145 6.49 5.22 29.87
C GLY A 145 5.14 4.48 29.95
N THR A 146 4.73 4.17 31.17
CA THR A 146 3.44 3.51 31.45
C THR A 146 2.39 4.53 31.86
N PHE A 147 1.13 4.27 31.50
CA PHE A 147 -0.02 5.11 31.82
C PHE A 147 -0.83 4.45 32.95
N ILE A 148 -0.64 4.94 34.17
CA ILE A 148 -1.38 4.48 35.34
C ILE A 148 -2.06 5.68 35.97
N ASP A 149 -3.38 5.61 36.11
CA ASP A 149 -4.14 6.57 36.89
C ASP A 149 -3.92 6.27 38.39
N PRO A 150 -3.27 7.18 39.15
CA PRO A 150 -3.05 6.98 40.57
C PRO A 150 -4.34 6.72 41.36
N GLN A 151 -5.49 7.26 40.94
CA GLN A 151 -6.77 7.05 41.65
C GLN A 151 -7.20 5.58 41.68
N THR A 152 -6.74 4.80 40.69
CA THR A 152 -7.07 3.38 40.57
C THR A 152 -6.14 2.45 41.35
N VAL A 153 -4.99 2.94 41.85
CA VAL A 153 -3.94 2.09 42.44
C VAL A 153 -3.35 2.61 43.75
N LEU A 154 -3.46 3.90 44.03
CA LEU A 154 -2.93 4.52 45.24
C LEU A 154 -3.81 4.15 46.45
N ALA A 155 -3.19 3.53 47.45
CA ALA A 155 -3.86 3.21 48.70
C ALA A 155 -4.06 4.47 49.55
N GLU A 156 -5.25 4.62 50.15
CA GLU A 156 -5.55 5.69 51.10
C GLU A 156 -4.78 5.53 52.41
N HIS A 157 -4.52 4.29 52.81
CA HIS A 157 -3.82 3.93 54.03
C HIS A 157 -2.72 2.91 53.75
N HIS A 158 -1.55 3.11 54.38
CA HIS A 158 -0.42 2.22 54.24
C HIS A 158 -0.02 1.58 55.58
N GLU A 159 -0.27 0.28 55.73
CA GLU A 159 0.10 -0.52 56.90
C GLU A 159 1.54 -1.07 56.84
N ARG A 160 2.10 -1.26 55.64
CA ARG A 160 3.51 -1.65 55.41
C ARG A 160 3.95 -2.94 56.14
N LYS A 161 3.17 -4.01 56.00
CA LYS A 161 3.36 -5.29 56.71
C LYS A 161 4.02 -6.39 55.86
N HIS A 162 3.64 -6.52 54.58
CA HIS A 162 3.91 -7.76 53.84
C HIS A 162 4.98 -7.63 52.75
N LEU A 163 5.72 -8.72 52.51
CA LEU A 163 6.46 -8.94 51.27
C LEU A 163 5.48 -9.37 50.17
N LEU A 164 5.17 -8.46 49.26
CA LEU A 164 4.16 -8.68 48.22
C LEU A 164 4.78 -9.38 47.00
N PHE A 165 4.13 -10.41 46.48
CA PHE A 165 4.44 -11.01 45.18
C PHE A 165 3.16 -11.18 44.37
N ILE A 166 3.15 -10.74 43.12
CA ILE A 166 1.95 -10.73 42.27
C ILE A 166 2.20 -11.61 41.04
N ASN A 167 1.17 -12.38 40.63
CA ASN A 167 1.20 -13.25 39.45
C ASN A 167 2.28 -14.35 39.53
N PRO A 168 2.15 -15.29 40.48
CA PRO A 168 3.13 -16.35 40.67
C PRO A 168 3.22 -17.27 39.44
N SER A 169 4.40 -17.25 38.80
CA SER A 169 4.78 -18.19 37.73
C SER A 169 6.30 -18.35 37.71
N LEU A 170 6.80 -19.45 37.14
CA LEU A 170 8.25 -19.72 37.09
C LEU A 170 9.04 -18.58 36.43
N GLN A 171 8.58 -18.10 35.27
CA GLN A 171 9.21 -16.97 34.56
C GLN A 171 9.21 -15.64 35.35
N LYS A 172 8.24 -15.44 36.25
CA LYS A 172 8.17 -14.26 37.14
C LYS A 172 8.97 -14.45 38.44
N GLY A 173 9.72 -15.54 38.55
CA GLY A 173 10.60 -15.82 39.68
C GLY A 173 9.92 -16.51 40.86
N ALA A 174 8.77 -17.18 40.67
CA ALA A 174 8.06 -17.83 41.77
C ALA A 174 8.91 -18.85 42.53
N GLY A 175 9.80 -19.59 41.86
CA GLY A 175 10.73 -20.51 42.52
C GLY A 175 11.68 -19.81 43.50
N ILE A 176 12.17 -18.62 43.14
CA ILE A 176 13.01 -17.79 44.00
C ILE A 176 12.20 -17.28 45.20
N VAL A 177 10.97 -16.83 44.96
CA VAL A 177 10.10 -16.34 46.05
C VAL A 177 9.76 -17.47 47.04
N VAL A 178 9.49 -18.69 46.56
CA VAL A 178 9.31 -19.87 47.43
C VAL A 178 10.58 -20.14 48.24
N GLN A 179 11.76 -20.14 47.60
CA GLN A 179 13.04 -20.36 48.28
C GLN A 179 13.30 -19.28 49.36
N MET A 180 13.04 -18.02 49.05
CA MET A 180 13.13 -16.91 50.02
C MET A 180 12.13 -17.10 51.18
N ALA A 181 10.89 -17.51 50.90
CA ALA A 181 9.88 -17.75 51.92
C ALA A 181 10.28 -18.90 52.85
N VAL A 182 10.82 -20.00 52.33
CA VAL A 182 11.36 -21.12 53.13
C VAL A 182 12.52 -20.68 54.03
N LEU A 183 13.45 -19.87 53.52
CA LEU A 183 14.59 -19.37 54.30
C LEU A 183 14.13 -18.42 55.40
N LEU A 184 13.23 -17.47 55.09
CA LEU A 184 12.69 -16.52 56.07
C LEU A 184 11.73 -17.16 57.06
N GLU A 185 11.03 -18.23 56.72
CA GLU A 185 10.20 -18.95 57.68
C GLU A 185 11.05 -19.52 58.84
N LYS A 186 12.29 -19.91 58.55
CA LYS A 186 13.24 -20.39 59.57
C LYS A 186 13.93 -19.25 60.33
N GLN A 187 14.29 -18.16 59.64
CA GLN A 187 15.10 -17.07 60.21
C GLN A 187 14.24 -15.97 60.88
N ARG A 188 13.13 -15.57 60.24
CA ARG A 188 12.26 -14.45 60.60
C ARG A 188 10.79 -14.74 60.23
N PRO A 189 10.13 -15.70 60.92
CA PRO A 189 8.76 -16.12 60.60
C PRO A 189 7.70 -15.01 60.80
N ASP A 190 8.06 -13.91 61.46
CA ASP A 190 7.27 -12.69 61.60
C ASP A 190 7.14 -11.91 60.27
N ILE A 191 8.11 -12.03 59.36
CA ILE A 191 8.05 -11.44 58.02
C ILE A 191 7.09 -12.26 57.16
N LYS A 192 5.89 -11.71 56.94
CA LYS A 192 4.84 -12.35 56.16
C LYS A 192 4.91 -11.98 54.68
N PHE A 193 4.72 -12.96 53.82
CA PHE A 193 4.52 -12.81 52.38
C PHE A 193 3.03 -12.75 52.07
N GLU A 194 2.66 -11.87 51.15
CA GLU A 194 1.33 -11.86 50.52
C GLU A 194 1.50 -12.19 49.04
N VAL A 195 0.95 -13.32 48.59
CA VAL A 195 1.03 -13.78 47.21
C VAL A 195 -0.33 -13.58 46.55
N VAL A 196 -0.40 -12.70 45.55
CA VAL A 196 -1.64 -12.41 44.83
C VAL A 196 -1.69 -13.26 43.57
N GLU A 197 -2.64 -14.19 43.54
CA GLU A 197 -2.81 -15.09 42.41
C GLU A 197 -3.40 -14.38 41.18
N SER A 198 -3.07 -14.90 40.00
CA SER A 198 -3.74 -14.50 38.76
C SER A 198 -3.94 -15.70 37.83
N ARG A 199 -2.86 -16.20 37.23
CA ARG A 199 -2.88 -17.33 36.27
C ARG A 199 -2.28 -18.62 36.81
N GLY A 200 -1.37 -18.54 37.78
CA GLY A 200 -0.68 -19.69 38.37
C GLY A 200 -1.35 -20.21 39.65
N ASN A 201 -1.06 -21.46 39.98
CA ASN A 201 -1.45 -22.10 41.23
C ASN A 201 -0.26 -22.08 42.20
N TRP A 202 -0.31 -21.23 43.23
CA TRP A 202 0.78 -21.07 44.18
C TRP A 202 1.08 -22.36 44.94
N HIS A 203 0.04 -23.06 45.39
CA HIS A 203 0.18 -24.32 46.15
C HIS A 203 0.97 -25.38 45.37
N ALA A 204 0.67 -25.57 44.09
CA ALA A 204 1.41 -26.48 43.22
C ALA A 204 2.88 -26.06 43.04
N LEU A 205 3.16 -24.76 42.99
CA LEU A 205 4.52 -24.23 42.92
C LEU A 205 5.30 -24.46 44.22
N VAL A 206 4.68 -24.23 45.39
CA VAL A 206 5.30 -24.52 46.69
C VAL A 206 5.68 -25.99 46.75
N LYS A 207 4.73 -26.89 46.49
CA LYS A 207 4.95 -28.34 46.51
C LYS A 207 6.13 -28.77 45.64
N LYS A 208 6.13 -28.33 44.39
CA LYS A 208 7.20 -28.65 43.43
C LYS A 208 8.56 -28.11 43.86
N ILE A 209 8.62 -26.86 44.30
CA ILE A 209 9.90 -26.19 44.60
C ILE A 209 10.47 -26.68 45.92
N THR A 210 9.67 -26.88 46.96
CA THR A 210 10.20 -27.39 48.23
C THR A 210 10.65 -28.85 48.10
N ALA A 211 9.99 -29.68 47.28
CA ALA A 211 10.47 -31.01 46.93
C ALA A 211 11.88 -30.96 46.30
N MET A 212 12.13 -29.99 45.41
CA MET A 212 13.48 -29.75 44.86
C MET A 212 14.50 -29.28 45.91
N LEU A 213 14.04 -28.66 46.99
CA LEU A 213 14.87 -28.21 48.12
C LEU A 213 15.05 -29.29 49.20
N GLY A 214 14.48 -30.48 49.01
CA GLY A 214 14.69 -31.66 49.84
C GLY A 214 13.49 -32.10 50.70
N GLU A 215 12.44 -31.28 50.81
CA GLU A 215 11.24 -31.61 51.58
C GLU A 215 9.98 -31.06 50.91
N GLU A 216 9.12 -31.96 50.42
CA GLU A 216 7.84 -31.57 49.82
C GLU A 216 6.90 -30.98 50.89
N ARG A 217 6.30 -29.82 50.59
CA ARG A 217 5.42 -29.10 51.51
C ARG A 217 4.21 -28.54 50.79
N ASP A 218 3.06 -28.62 51.44
CA ASP A 218 1.80 -28.12 50.91
C ASP A 218 1.60 -26.62 51.17
N SER A 219 2.23 -26.07 52.20
CA SER A 219 2.11 -24.65 52.56
C SER A 219 3.31 -24.15 53.36
N LEU A 220 3.43 -22.83 53.48
CA LEU A 220 4.43 -22.13 54.27
C LEU A 220 3.70 -21.20 55.26
N SER A 221 4.05 -21.25 56.55
CA SER A 221 3.37 -20.55 57.65
C SER A 221 3.56 -19.02 57.64
N ASN A 222 4.52 -18.54 56.86
CA ASN A 222 4.75 -17.11 56.62
C ASN A 222 4.16 -16.61 55.30
N VAL A 223 3.34 -17.40 54.59
CA VAL A 223 2.73 -16.99 53.32
C VAL A 223 1.21 -16.93 53.43
N THR A 224 0.62 -15.81 53.03
CA THR A 224 -0.82 -15.67 52.79
C THR A 224 -1.06 -15.58 51.29
N VAL A 225 -2.01 -16.37 50.79
CA VAL A 225 -2.41 -16.34 49.38
C VAL A 225 -3.68 -15.50 49.26
N THR A 226 -3.60 -14.42 48.50
CA THR A 226 -4.72 -13.53 48.20
C THR A 226 -5.24 -13.88 46.80
N PRO A 227 -6.55 -14.16 46.66
CA PRO A 227 -7.14 -14.38 45.34
C PRO A 227 -6.94 -13.16 44.43
N ASN A 228 -7.06 -13.39 43.13
CA ASN A 228 -7.07 -12.32 42.15
C ASN A 228 -8.18 -11.28 42.48
N THR A 229 -7.84 -9.99 42.41
CA THR A 229 -8.75 -8.88 42.70
C THR A 229 -8.64 -7.80 41.63
N ASP A 230 -9.73 -7.07 41.43
CA ASP A 230 -9.79 -5.89 40.55
C ASP A 230 -9.33 -4.61 41.27
N ASP A 231 -9.40 -4.58 42.61
CA ASP A 231 -8.90 -3.47 43.42
C ASP A 231 -7.61 -3.87 44.15
N MET A 232 -6.49 -3.34 43.63
CA MET A 232 -5.16 -3.57 44.19
C MET A 232 -4.79 -2.58 45.30
N ARG A 233 -5.58 -1.52 45.53
CA ARG A 233 -5.25 -0.47 46.51
C ARG A 233 -5.04 -1.03 47.92
N PRO A 234 -5.92 -1.91 48.46
CA PRO A 234 -5.69 -2.46 49.81
C PRO A 234 -4.43 -3.33 49.90
N ILE A 235 -4.10 -4.05 48.82
CA ILE A 235 -2.91 -4.89 48.76
C ILE A 235 -1.64 -4.03 48.79
N TYR A 236 -1.58 -2.97 47.98
CA TYR A 236 -0.47 -2.03 48.03
C TYR A 236 -0.41 -1.26 49.36
N GLY A 237 -1.55 -1.00 50.00
CA GLY A 237 -1.61 -0.46 51.36
C GLY A 237 -0.90 -1.34 52.38
N ARG A 238 -1.09 -2.66 52.31
CA ARG A 238 -0.43 -3.62 53.22
C ARG A 238 1.01 -3.96 52.83
N ALA A 239 1.43 -3.70 51.59
CA ALA A 239 2.77 -4.05 51.13
C ALA A 239 3.85 -3.20 51.81
N ARG A 240 4.85 -3.86 52.41
CA ARG A 240 6.08 -3.23 52.87
C ARG A 240 7.09 -3.14 51.74
N LEU A 241 7.31 -4.25 51.02
CA LEU A 241 8.15 -4.36 49.84
C LEU A 241 7.43 -5.17 48.76
N LEU A 242 7.71 -4.86 47.48
CA LEU A 242 7.30 -5.67 46.34
C LEU A 242 8.46 -6.55 45.89
N LEU A 243 8.22 -7.85 45.74
CA LEU A 243 9.14 -8.78 45.08
C LEU A 243 8.72 -8.93 43.61
N ALA A 244 9.61 -8.59 42.70
CA ALA A 244 9.45 -8.83 41.26
C ALA A 244 10.74 -9.41 40.65
N PRO A 245 11.20 -10.59 41.11
CA PRO A 245 12.45 -11.20 40.66
C PRO A 245 12.28 -11.91 39.31
N SER A 246 11.78 -11.21 38.29
CA SER A 246 11.51 -11.81 36.98
C SER A 246 12.77 -12.43 36.37
N LEU A 247 12.63 -13.68 35.92
CA LEU A 247 13.70 -14.43 35.23
C LEU A 247 13.67 -14.19 33.72
N TRP A 248 12.52 -13.73 33.22
CA TRP A 248 12.26 -13.35 31.84
C TRP A 248 12.52 -11.85 31.60
N TRP A 249 12.67 -11.46 30.32
CA TRP A 249 12.77 -10.07 29.87
C TRP A 249 11.49 -9.24 30.15
N GLU A 250 11.49 -8.44 31.20
CA GLU A 250 10.39 -7.50 31.47
C GLU A 250 10.60 -6.17 30.76
N SER A 251 9.56 -5.67 30.10
CA SER A 251 9.61 -4.36 29.43
C SER A 251 9.62 -3.23 30.45
N GLY A 252 8.49 -2.95 31.08
CA GLY A 252 8.33 -2.09 32.24
C GLY A 252 7.14 -2.57 33.05
N ALA A 253 7.36 -3.56 33.94
CA ALA A 253 6.27 -4.25 34.61
C ALA A 253 5.37 -3.28 35.40
N ARG A 254 4.06 -3.29 35.08
CA ARG A 254 3.06 -2.40 35.68
C ARG A 254 3.10 -2.38 37.22
N VAL A 255 3.28 -3.54 37.85
CA VAL A 255 3.35 -3.66 39.32
C VAL A 255 4.49 -2.85 39.94
N LEU A 256 5.61 -2.68 39.23
CA LEU A 256 6.73 -1.86 39.70
C LEU A 256 6.33 -0.38 39.72
N VAL A 257 5.67 0.09 38.66
CA VAL A 257 5.16 1.46 38.55
C VAL A 257 4.13 1.73 39.67
N GLU A 258 3.17 0.82 39.87
CA GLU A 258 2.16 0.92 40.93
C GLU A 258 2.79 0.92 42.33
N SER A 259 3.83 0.11 42.56
CA SER A 259 4.57 0.10 43.82
C SER A 259 5.27 1.42 44.08
N MET A 260 5.94 2.01 43.07
CA MET A 260 6.60 3.31 43.23
C MET A 260 5.59 4.43 43.51
N ILE A 261 4.43 4.45 42.83
CA ILE A 261 3.33 5.38 43.12
C ILE A 261 2.86 5.28 44.58
N ASN A 262 2.76 4.05 45.10
CA ASN A 262 2.43 3.79 46.50
C ASN A 262 3.60 4.02 47.46
N GLY A 263 4.79 4.33 46.98
CA GLY A 263 5.99 4.42 47.81
C GLY A 263 6.42 3.09 48.41
N VAL A 264 6.09 1.96 47.78
CA VAL A 264 6.48 0.61 48.19
C VAL A 264 7.79 0.25 47.48
N PRO A 265 8.92 0.14 48.19
CA PRO A 265 10.18 -0.23 47.56
C PRO A 265 10.11 -1.63 46.97
N ALA A 266 10.83 -1.86 45.87
CA ALA A 266 10.74 -3.13 45.14
C ALA A 266 12.10 -3.84 45.01
N VAL A 267 12.09 -5.17 44.99
CA VAL A 267 13.24 -6.03 44.72
C VAL A 267 13.10 -6.61 43.32
N VAL A 268 14.08 -6.34 42.46
CA VAL A 268 14.06 -6.76 41.05
C VAL A 268 15.35 -7.47 40.66
N THR A 269 15.31 -8.26 39.60
CA THR A 269 16.53 -8.71 38.91
C THR A 269 17.12 -7.59 38.06
N ASP A 270 18.34 -7.76 37.58
CA ASP A 270 19.00 -6.86 36.62
C ASP A 270 18.53 -7.05 35.16
N ARG A 271 17.34 -7.63 34.95
CA ARG A 271 16.79 -7.96 33.62
C ARG A 271 15.75 -6.95 33.14
N GLY A 272 15.83 -6.65 31.83
CA GLY A 272 14.87 -5.81 31.13
C GLY A 272 14.78 -4.40 31.72
N GLY A 273 13.61 -3.77 31.67
CA GLY A 273 13.38 -2.46 32.26
C GLY A 273 13.01 -2.48 33.74
N SER A 274 13.09 -3.63 34.44
CA SER A 274 12.82 -3.68 35.88
C SER A 274 13.71 -2.72 36.70
N PRO A 275 15.04 -2.64 36.47
CA PRO A 275 15.90 -1.66 37.15
C PRO A 275 15.52 -0.22 36.83
N GLU A 276 15.11 0.03 35.59
CA GLU A 276 14.67 1.35 35.13
C GLU A 276 13.36 1.78 35.81
N MET A 277 12.43 0.85 36.06
CA MET A 277 11.17 1.16 36.75
C MET A 277 11.38 1.57 38.21
N ILE A 278 12.40 1.03 38.89
CA ILE A 278 12.60 1.29 40.33
C ILE A 278 13.67 2.34 40.61
N GLN A 279 14.61 2.56 39.69
CA GLN A 279 15.80 3.40 39.89
C GLN A 279 16.46 3.15 41.26
N ASN A 280 16.53 4.16 42.13
CA ASN A 280 17.06 4.06 43.50
C ASN A 280 15.98 3.80 44.57
N GLY A 281 14.72 3.62 44.16
CA GLY A 281 13.56 3.33 45.00
C GLY A 281 13.45 1.86 45.45
N GLY A 282 14.45 1.02 45.17
CA GLY A 282 14.41 -0.40 45.49
C GLY A 282 15.78 -1.08 45.50
N LEU A 283 15.76 -2.41 45.50
CA LEU A 283 16.94 -3.26 45.51
C LEU A 283 17.03 -4.05 44.20
N LYS A 284 18.27 -4.27 43.76
CA LYS A 284 18.56 -5.08 42.57
C LYS A 284 19.39 -6.29 42.97
N ILE A 285 18.99 -7.47 42.49
CA ILE A 285 19.77 -8.69 42.63
C ILE A 285 20.25 -9.17 41.26
N LYS A 286 21.48 -9.65 41.20
CA LYS A 286 22.02 -10.35 40.04
C LYS A 286 21.97 -11.85 40.30
N LEU A 287 21.40 -12.60 39.36
CA LEU A 287 21.26 -14.05 39.47
C LEU A 287 22.17 -14.75 38.44
N PRO A 288 22.53 -16.03 38.66
CA PRO A 288 23.25 -16.83 37.68
C PRO A 288 22.49 -16.93 36.34
N GLU A 289 23.22 -16.99 35.22
CA GLU A 289 22.63 -17.03 33.87
C GLU A 289 21.65 -18.20 33.70
N GLN A 290 21.95 -19.35 34.32
CA GLN A 290 21.14 -20.57 34.25
C GLN A 290 19.74 -20.39 34.83
N CYS A 291 19.53 -19.41 35.74
CA CYS A 291 18.21 -19.09 36.27
C CYS A 291 17.31 -18.43 35.21
N HIS A 292 17.89 -17.80 34.20
CA HIS A 292 17.18 -17.08 33.14
C HIS A 292 16.84 -17.96 31.94
N GLU A 293 17.27 -19.22 31.93
CA GLU A 293 17.01 -20.16 30.86
C GLU A 293 15.64 -20.84 31.02
N LYS A 294 14.93 -21.02 29.90
CA LYS A 294 13.69 -21.81 29.90
C LYS A 294 14.02 -23.27 30.30
N PRO A 295 13.18 -23.94 31.12
CA PRO A 295 11.83 -23.56 31.53
C PRO A 295 11.75 -22.76 32.85
N PHE A 296 12.81 -22.07 33.25
CA PHE A 296 12.91 -21.26 34.48
C PHE A 296 12.80 -22.08 35.79
N THR A 297 13.39 -23.27 35.79
CA THR A 297 13.39 -24.20 36.93
C THR A 297 14.70 -24.20 37.72
N SER A 298 15.76 -23.61 37.20
CA SER A 298 17.06 -23.53 37.88
C SER A 298 16.99 -22.51 39.03
N LEU A 299 17.24 -22.97 40.25
CA LEU A 299 17.25 -22.12 41.44
C LEU A 299 18.68 -21.67 41.78
N PRO A 300 18.87 -20.43 42.27
CA PRO A 300 20.16 -20.01 42.80
C PRO A 300 20.48 -20.80 44.07
N LYS A 301 21.77 -20.91 44.39
CA LYS A 301 22.19 -21.45 45.69
C LYS A 301 21.69 -20.53 46.82
N PRO A 302 21.25 -21.06 47.98
CA PRO A 302 20.75 -20.24 49.08
C PRO A 302 21.69 -19.12 49.52
N GLU A 303 23.01 -19.35 49.48
CA GLU A 303 24.03 -18.38 49.90
C GLU A 303 24.04 -17.12 49.01
N LEU A 304 23.61 -17.24 47.74
CA LEU A 304 23.50 -16.09 46.83
C LEU A 304 22.29 -15.20 47.18
N LEU A 305 21.28 -15.75 47.85
CA LEU A 305 20.11 -14.99 48.29
C LEU A 305 20.33 -14.33 49.65
N GLN A 306 21.24 -14.86 50.49
CA GLN A 306 21.43 -14.39 51.86
C GLN A 306 21.68 -12.87 51.98
N PRO A 307 22.55 -12.23 51.16
CA PRO A 307 22.74 -10.78 51.25
C PRO A 307 21.47 -9.96 50.97
N LEU A 308 20.59 -10.47 50.10
CA LEU A 308 19.30 -9.86 49.84
C LEU A 308 18.34 -10.08 51.02
N LEU A 309 18.31 -11.29 51.60
CA LEU A 309 17.51 -11.59 52.77
C LEU A 309 17.91 -10.73 53.98
N ASP A 310 19.21 -10.60 54.25
CA ASP A 310 19.75 -9.74 55.30
C ASP A 310 19.33 -8.28 55.10
N ARG A 311 19.36 -7.80 53.85
CA ARG A 311 18.92 -6.45 53.52
C ARG A 311 17.41 -6.27 53.69
N ILE A 312 16.60 -7.28 53.35
CA ILE A 312 15.16 -7.28 53.60
C ILE A 312 14.88 -7.24 55.10
N ILE A 313 15.56 -8.09 55.88
CA ILE A 313 15.48 -8.13 57.35
C ILE A 313 15.83 -6.75 57.93
N GLN A 314 16.92 -6.13 57.47
CA GLN A 314 17.29 -4.78 57.88
C GLN A 314 16.21 -3.74 57.56
N LEU A 315 15.52 -3.85 56.42
CA LEU A 315 14.39 -2.97 56.09
C LEU A 315 13.14 -3.22 56.94
N TYR A 316 13.05 -4.35 57.65
CA TYR A 316 12.03 -4.59 58.67
C TYR A 316 12.45 -4.07 60.05
N ASP A 317 13.74 -4.13 60.36
CA ASP A 317 14.25 -3.80 61.70
C ASP A 317 14.66 -2.33 61.85
N ASP A 318 15.01 -1.66 60.75
CA ASP A 318 15.39 -0.23 60.70
C ASP A 318 14.34 0.57 59.94
N GLU A 319 13.39 1.14 60.69
CA GLU A 319 12.31 1.96 60.13
C GLU A 319 12.83 3.26 59.50
N VAL A 320 13.93 3.84 59.99
CA VAL A 320 14.52 5.06 59.39
C VAL A 320 15.04 4.74 58.00
N LEU A 321 15.82 3.67 57.87
CA LEU A 321 16.29 3.19 56.57
C LEU A 321 15.12 2.84 55.64
N TYR A 322 14.10 2.15 56.15
CA TYR A 322 12.91 1.83 55.37
C TYR A 322 12.22 3.08 54.81
N GLN A 323 12.00 4.10 55.64
CA GLN A 323 11.38 5.35 55.22
C GLN A 323 12.21 6.10 54.17
N GLN A 324 13.54 5.98 54.19
CA GLN A 324 14.38 6.51 53.11
C GLN A 324 14.07 5.83 51.76
N TYR A 325 13.88 4.50 51.74
CA TYR A 325 13.48 3.80 50.52
C TYR A 325 12.05 4.15 50.09
N VAL A 326 11.12 4.31 51.05
CA VAL A 326 9.75 4.78 50.76
C VAL A 326 9.79 6.16 50.10
N ALA A 327 10.60 7.09 50.63
CA ALA A 327 10.76 8.43 50.05
C ALA A 327 11.33 8.37 48.62
N ARG A 328 12.36 7.54 48.39
CA ARG A 328 12.92 7.32 47.04
C ARG A 328 11.89 6.72 46.09
N ALA A 329 11.15 5.70 46.53
CA ALA A 329 10.11 5.06 45.72
C ALA A 329 9.01 6.06 45.32
N ARG A 330 8.54 6.89 46.26
CA ARG A 330 7.58 7.97 45.98
C ARG A 330 8.14 8.98 44.99
N GLU A 331 9.41 9.34 45.14
CA GLU A 331 10.05 10.29 44.23
C GLU A 331 10.16 9.74 42.80
N VAL A 332 10.51 8.46 42.65
CA VAL A 332 10.46 7.77 41.35
C VAL A 332 9.03 7.74 40.81
N GLY A 333 8.05 7.41 41.65
CA GLY A 333 6.62 7.45 41.31
C GLY A 333 6.17 8.81 40.78
N ARG A 334 6.60 9.90 41.43
CA ARG A 334 6.23 11.28 41.10
C ARG A 334 6.95 11.81 39.86
N THR A 335 8.23 11.54 39.71
CA THR A 335 9.07 12.16 38.66
C THR A 335 9.07 11.37 37.37
N ARG A 336 9.09 10.04 37.46
CA ARG A 336 9.22 9.15 36.30
C ARG A 336 7.88 8.60 35.83
N HIS A 337 7.02 8.25 36.78
CA HIS A 337 5.80 7.46 36.55
C HIS A 337 4.51 8.26 36.66
N ALA A 338 4.59 9.56 36.94
CA ALA A 338 3.41 10.41 36.95
C ALA A 338 2.74 10.37 35.58
N LEU A 339 1.41 10.16 35.57
CA LEU A 339 0.61 10.05 34.35
C LEU A 339 0.88 11.22 33.39
N ALA A 340 0.91 12.45 33.90
CA ALA A 340 1.21 13.65 33.11
C ALA A 340 2.59 13.61 32.43
N THR A 341 3.59 12.99 33.06
CA THR A 341 4.94 12.87 32.50
C THR A 341 4.97 11.86 31.35
N SER A 342 4.30 10.72 31.50
CA SER A 342 4.14 9.75 30.40
C SER A 342 3.29 10.31 29.26
N THR A 343 2.20 11.03 29.59
CA THR A 343 1.36 11.71 28.61
C THR A 343 2.14 12.79 27.85
N GLY A 344 2.97 13.59 28.52
CA GLY A 344 3.83 14.59 27.87
C GLY A 344 4.75 13.96 26.82
N ARG A 345 5.46 12.87 27.19
CA ARG A 345 6.32 12.11 26.27
C ARG A 345 5.54 11.50 25.10
N LEU A 346 4.35 10.98 25.35
CA LEU A 346 3.46 10.45 24.31
C LEU A 346 3.05 11.55 23.31
N MET A 347 2.61 12.70 23.83
CA MET A 347 2.20 13.83 23.00
C MET A 347 3.36 14.37 22.17
N GLU A 348 4.57 14.44 22.74
CA GLU A 348 5.79 14.82 22.03
C GLU A 348 6.11 13.82 20.89
N ALA A 349 6.02 12.51 21.17
CA ALA A 349 6.25 11.47 20.17
C ALA A 349 5.19 11.51 19.05
N PHE A 350 3.94 11.82 19.37
CA PHE A 350 2.84 11.89 18.40
C PHE A 350 2.81 13.21 17.62
N ALA A 351 3.33 14.31 18.17
CA ALA A 351 3.22 15.65 17.60
C ALA A 351 3.69 15.77 16.13
N PRO A 352 4.81 15.13 15.68
CA PRO A 352 5.21 15.18 14.28
C PRO A 352 4.21 14.50 13.32
N LEU A 353 3.48 13.48 13.79
CA LEU A 353 2.50 12.75 12.99
C LEU A 353 1.16 13.48 12.96
N VAL A 354 0.68 13.92 14.12
CA VAL A 354 -0.61 14.62 14.25
C VAL A 354 -0.59 15.98 13.54
N ARG A 355 0.55 16.70 13.55
CA ARG A 355 0.72 17.96 12.80
C ARG A 355 0.54 17.82 11.28
N ARG A 356 0.56 16.60 10.74
CA ARG A 356 0.25 16.34 9.33
C ARG A 356 -1.23 16.55 9.01
N GLN A 357 -2.10 16.64 10.03
CA GLN A 357 -3.54 16.82 9.92
C GLN A 357 -4.16 15.86 8.90
N ALA A 358 -3.84 14.57 9.03
CA ALA A 358 -4.26 13.57 8.07
C ALA A 358 -5.80 13.48 7.97
N GLY A 359 -6.50 13.75 9.07
CA GLY A 359 -7.97 13.78 9.14
C GLY A 359 -8.62 14.95 8.38
N ASP A 360 -7.92 16.09 8.29
CA ASP A 360 -8.42 17.31 7.64
C ASP A 360 -8.28 17.28 6.11
N ARG A 361 -7.59 16.26 5.56
CA ARG A 361 -7.44 16.10 4.11
C ARG A 361 -8.82 15.96 3.46
N LYS A 362 -9.05 16.75 2.39
CA LYS A 362 -10.35 16.79 1.70
C LYS A 362 -10.77 15.37 1.28
N PRO A 363 -12.01 14.93 1.59
CA PRO A 363 -12.54 13.70 1.04
C PRO A 363 -12.68 13.86 -0.47
N GLY A 364 -11.71 13.32 -1.23
CA GLY A 364 -11.63 13.46 -2.68
C GLY A 364 -10.25 13.85 -3.26
N SER A 365 -9.22 14.13 -2.45
CA SER A 365 -7.85 13.87 -2.94
C SER A 365 -7.74 12.34 -3.11
N PRO A 366 -7.23 11.80 -4.24
CA PRO A 366 -7.14 10.35 -4.43
C PRO A 366 -6.57 9.76 -3.15
N ALA A 367 -7.33 8.85 -2.52
CA ALA A 367 -6.80 8.22 -1.33
C ALA A 367 -5.46 7.60 -1.77
N GLN A 368 -4.41 7.67 -0.95
CA GLN A 368 -3.14 7.00 -1.33
C GLN A 368 -3.40 5.54 -1.78
N VAL A 369 -4.52 4.92 -1.34
CA VAL A 369 -5.09 3.62 -1.67
C VAL A 369 -5.26 3.48 -3.17
N ASP A 370 -5.83 4.49 -3.82
CA ASP A 370 -6.11 4.52 -5.26
C ASP A 370 -4.81 4.60 -6.05
N LYS A 371 -3.77 5.25 -5.49
CA LYS A 371 -2.42 5.34 -6.08
C LYS A 371 -1.58 4.08 -5.81
N THR A 372 -1.81 3.38 -4.70
CA THR A 372 -1.07 2.17 -4.32
C THR A 372 -1.65 0.90 -4.92
N HIS A 373 -2.89 0.93 -5.40
CA HIS A 373 -3.49 -0.25 -6.01
C HIS A 373 -2.95 -0.49 -7.42
N GLN A 374 -2.25 -1.62 -7.60
CA GLN A 374 -1.51 -1.94 -8.83
C GLN A 374 -2.40 -2.15 -10.06
N HIS A 375 -3.67 -2.49 -9.87
CA HIS A 375 -4.61 -2.62 -10.98
C HIS A 375 -5.32 -1.30 -11.32
N GLY A 376 -4.98 -0.21 -10.64
CA GLY A 376 -5.71 1.05 -10.68
C GLY A 376 -7.13 0.82 -10.18
N LEU A 377 -7.38 1.01 -8.88
CA LEU A 377 -8.78 1.04 -8.44
C LEU A 377 -9.45 2.20 -9.14
N SER A 378 -10.31 1.88 -10.11
CA SER A 378 -11.36 2.78 -10.49
C SER A 378 -12.19 2.99 -9.23
N VAL A 379 -12.12 4.19 -8.67
CA VAL A 379 -13.21 4.68 -7.84
C VAL A 379 -14.39 4.87 -8.80
N GLU A 380 -15.08 3.79 -9.13
CA GLU A 380 -16.43 3.88 -9.67
C GLU A 380 -17.24 4.66 -8.63
N GLY A 381 -17.44 5.94 -8.94
CA GLY A 381 -18.12 6.89 -8.07
C GLY A 381 -17.51 8.28 -7.99
N ARG A 382 -16.34 8.55 -8.58
CA ARG A 382 -15.88 9.94 -8.87
C ARG A 382 -14.65 9.93 -9.79
N THR A 383 -14.89 9.90 -11.10
CA THR A 383 -14.13 10.78 -11.98
C THR A 383 -14.23 12.18 -11.37
N ASP A 384 -13.13 12.92 -11.29
CA ASP A 384 -13.26 14.36 -11.35
C ASP A 384 -13.79 14.64 -12.77
N GLU A 385 -15.09 14.42 -12.97
CA GLU A 385 -15.83 14.72 -14.19
C GLU A 385 -15.46 16.14 -14.60
N SER A 386 -15.33 17.05 -13.63
CA SER A 386 -14.90 18.42 -13.87
C SER A 386 -13.47 18.52 -14.41
N ARG A 387 -12.53 17.66 -14.03
CA ARG A 387 -11.19 17.61 -14.65
C ARG A 387 -11.26 17.06 -16.07
N VAL A 388 -11.95 15.94 -16.32
CA VAL A 388 -12.05 15.40 -17.69
C VAL A 388 -12.72 16.41 -18.60
N TYR A 389 -13.85 16.98 -18.20
CA TYR A 389 -14.56 18.01 -18.95
C TYR A 389 -13.74 19.29 -19.12
N ARG A 390 -12.96 19.68 -18.10
CA ARG A 390 -12.02 20.80 -18.21
C ARG A 390 -10.89 20.50 -19.19
N GLU A 391 -10.32 19.31 -19.17
CA GLU A 391 -9.27 18.90 -20.12
C GLU A 391 -9.82 18.82 -21.55
N VAL A 392 -11.05 18.31 -21.75
CA VAL A 392 -11.74 18.35 -23.05
C VAL A 392 -11.86 19.80 -23.53
N CYS A 393 -12.38 20.71 -22.69
CA CYS A 393 -12.52 22.12 -23.07
C CYS A 393 -11.17 22.83 -23.27
N GLN A 394 -10.14 22.50 -22.49
CA GLN A 394 -8.84 23.17 -22.55
C GLN A 394 -7.99 22.67 -23.73
N ARG A 395 -7.98 21.35 -23.98
CA ARG A 395 -7.18 20.74 -25.05
C ARG A 395 -7.86 20.86 -26.42
N PHE A 396 -9.19 20.88 -26.47
CA PHE A 396 -9.97 21.09 -27.70
C PHE A 396 -10.52 22.51 -27.78
N ARG A 397 -9.74 23.51 -27.31
CA ARG A 397 -10.17 24.91 -27.24
C ARG A 397 -10.65 25.49 -28.57
N MET A 398 -10.16 24.97 -29.69
CA MET A 398 -10.61 25.36 -31.04
C MET A 398 -12.09 25.05 -31.29
N PHE A 399 -12.62 24.03 -30.63
CA PHE A 399 -14.01 23.59 -30.76
C PHE A 399 -14.85 23.91 -29.52
N THR A 400 -14.26 24.53 -28.49
CA THR A 400 -14.99 24.89 -27.27
C THR A 400 -15.81 26.17 -27.49
N PRO A 401 -17.13 26.16 -27.20
CA PRO A 401 -17.96 27.35 -27.30
C PRO A 401 -17.40 28.53 -26.50
N ASN A 402 -17.35 29.72 -27.11
CA ASN A 402 -16.97 30.94 -26.41
C ASN A 402 -18.13 31.46 -25.56
N SER A 403 -18.14 31.07 -24.28
CA SER A 403 -19.28 31.28 -23.39
C SER A 403 -18.91 32.09 -22.15
N ALA A 404 -18.66 33.39 -22.33
CA ALA A 404 -18.38 34.30 -21.22
C ALA A 404 -19.58 34.38 -20.25
N GLY A 405 -19.32 34.21 -18.94
CA GLY A 405 -20.35 34.22 -17.91
C GLY A 405 -21.20 32.93 -17.83
N TRP A 406 -20.79 31.85 -18.50
CA TRP A 406 -21.51 30.57 -18.45
C TRP A 406 -21.57 29.97 -17.05
N THR A 407 -22.78 29.63 -16.60
CA THR A 407 -23.05 28.99 -15.30
C THR A 407 -23.59 27.57 -15.42
N GLY A 408 -23.87 27.06 -16.63
CA GLY A 408 -24.47 25.74 -16.88
C GLY A 408 -23.53 24.54 -16.71
N GLY A 409 -22.33 24.75 -16.15
CA GLY A 409 -21.40 23.69 -15.75
C GLY A 409 -20.44 23.21 -16.86
N LEU A 410 -19.35 22.55 -16.42
CA LEU A 410 -18.26 22.08 -17.29
C LEU A 410 -18.66 20.89 -18.16
N ARG A 411 -19.55 20.01 -17.67
CA ARG A 411 -20.03 18.84 -18.42
C ARG A 411 -20.73 19.24 -19.71
N ALA A 412 -21.73 20.11 -19.61
CA ALA A 412 -22.46 20.62 -20.76
C ALA A 412 -21.53 21.32 -21.76
N LEU A 413 -20.52 22.07 -21.26
CA LEU A 413 -19.55 22.72 -22.12
C LEU A 413 -18.63 21.72 -22.85
N ALA A 414 -18.24 20.62 -22.18
CA ALA A 414 -17.47 19.54 -22.79
C ALA A 414 -18.28 18.74 -23.80
N ASP A 415 -19.55 18.44 -23.52
CA ASP A 415 -20.47 17.78 -24.44
C ASP A 415 -20.65 18.62 -25.72
N LEU A 416 -20.83 19.95 -25.57
CA LEU A 416 -20.87 20.88 -26.70
C LEU A 416 -19.54 20.96 -27.46
N THR A 417 -18.40 20.89 -26.75
CA THR A 417 -17.07 20.87 -27.37
C THR A 417 -16.90 19.64 -28.26
N GLN A 418 -17.30 18.47 -27.77
CA GLN A 418 -17.28 17.22 -28.55
C GLN A 418 -18.20 17.31 -29.76
N GLN A 419 -19.44 17.76 -29.57
CA GLN A 419 -20.41 17.93 -30.68
C GLN A 419 -19.88 18.91 -31.73
N SER A 420 -19.29 20.03 -31.30
CA SER A 420 -18.72 21.03 -32.19
C SER A 420 -17.56 20.48 -33.00
N ALA A 421 -16.69 19.65 -32.43
CA ALA A 421 -15.57 19.04 -33.14
C ALA A 421 -16.04 18.20 -34.34
N THR A 422 -17.07 17.36 -34.16
CA THR A 422 -17.65 16.55 -35.23
C THR A 422 -18.43 17.42 -36.24
N ALA A 423 -19.33 18.27 -35.75
CA ALA A 423 -20.21 19.07 -36.59
C ALA A 423 -19.46 20.09 -37.46
N THR A 424 -18.30 20.60 -37.00
CA THR A 424 -17.49 21.54 -37.77
C THR A 424 -17.01 20.93 -39.09
N ILE A 425 -16.54 19.69 -39.06
CA ILE A 425 -16.05 19.00 -40.25
C ILE A 425 -17.18 18.71 -41.24
N GLU A 426 -18.32 18.23 -40.73
CA GLU A 426 -19.50 17.98 -41.57
C GLU A 426 -20.00 19.27 -42.23
N ALA A 427 -20.05 20.37 -41.48
CA ALA A 427 -20.45 21.68 -41.99
C ALA A 427 -19.48 22.19 -43.07
N LEU A 428 -18.16 22.03 -42.89
CA LEU A 428 -17.16 22.38 -43.90
C LEU A 428 -17.30 21.53 -45.16
N SER A 429 -17.56 20.23 -45.03
CA SER A 429 -17.82 19.33 -46.17
C SER A 429 -19.08 19.76 -46.94
N LEU A 430 -20.17 20.07 -46.26
CA LEU A 430 -21.40 20.59 -46.88
C LEU A 430 -21.20 21.97 -47.52
N LEU A 431 -20.39 22.84 -46.90
CA LEU A 431 -20.06 24.15 -47.44
C LEU A 431 -19.25 24.02 -48.73
N ALA A 432 -18.27 23.12 -48.78
CA ALA A 432 -17.52 22.81 -49.99
C ALA A 432 -18.46 22.36 -51.12
N ALA A 433 -19.38 21.45 -50.82
CA ALA A 433 -20.40 20.99 -51.78
C ALA A 433 -21.26 22.16 -52.31
N LYS A 434 -21.71 23.05 -51.43
CA LYS A 434 -22.49 24.24 -51.82
C LYS A 434 -21.69 25.26 -52.61
N SER A 435 -20.37 25.30 -52.43
CA SER A 435 -19.46 26.21 -53.13
C SER A 435 -19.10 25.72 -54.54
N GLY A 436 -19.70 24.62 -54.99
CA GLY A 436 -19.46 24.05 -56.32
C GLY A 436 -18.25 23.11 -56.37
N LEU A 437 -17.64 22.77 -55.23
CA LEU A 437 -16.64 21.70 -55.16
C LEU A 437 -17.34 20.35 -55.19
N ASP A 438 -16.86 19.44 -56.03
CA ASP A 438 -17.47 18.12 -56.20
C ASP A 438 -17.11 17.19 -55.03
N THR A 439 -17.90 17.25 -53.97
CA THR A 439 -17.71 16.39 -52.78
C THR A 439 -18.11 14.92 -53.02
N GLN A 440 -18.50 14.53 -54.24
CA GLN A 440 -18.81 13.15 -54.59
C GLN A 440 -17.56 12.36 -54.98
N VAL A 441 -16.60 12.26 -54.04
CA VAL A 441 -15.57 11.23 -54.16
C VAL A 441 -16.25 9.88 -53.98
N ALA A 442 -16.37 9.13 -55.08
CA ALA A 442 -16.97 7.80 -55.07
C ALA A 442 -16.13 6.86 -54.20
N VAL A 443 -16.81 6.06 -53.39
CA VAL A 443 -16.18 4.99 -52.63
C VAL A 443 -16.17 3.74 -53.51
N GLN A 444 -15.00 3.34 -53.99
CA GLN A 444 -14.84 2.15 -54.82
C GLN A 444 -14.61 0.92 -53.95
N ASP A 445 -15.27 -0.20 -54.25
CA ASP A 445 -14.98 -1.46 -53.56
C ASP A 445 -13.63 -2.03 -54.04
N LEU A 446 -12.78 -2.42 -53.10
CA LEU A 446 -11.46 -2.97 -53.38
C LEU A 446 -11.53 -4.21 -54.28
N ALA A 447 -12.58 -5.04 -54.14
CA ALA A 447 -12.78 -6.23 -54.96
C ALA A 447 -13.15 -5.91 -56.42
N GLN A 448 -13.49 -4.65 -56.72
CA GLN A 448 -13.89 -4.19 -58.05
C GLN A 448 -12.80 -3.37 -58.74
N LEU A 449 -11.59 -3.30 -58.18
CA LEU A 449 -10.46 -2.68 -58.88
C LEU A 449 -10.12 -3.47 -60.15
N PRO A 450 -9.91 -2.80 -61.29
CA PRO A 450 -9.55 -3.48 -62.53
C PRO A 450 -8.18 -4.15 -62.38
N GLN A 451 -8.11 -5.43 -62.74
CA GLN A 451 -6.87 -6.20 -62.74
C GLN A 451 -6.44 -6.54 -64.17
N THR A 452 -5.16 -6.32 -64.45
CA THR A 452 -4.44 -6.89 -65.59
C THR A 452 -3.80 -8.22 -65.19
N LEU A 453 -3.47 -9.10 -66.15
CA LEU A 453 -2.75 -10.36 -65.86
C LEU A 453 -1.46 -10.15 -65.05
N ALA A 454 -0.73 -9.06 -65.31
CA ALA A 454 0.47 -8.69 -64.54
C ALA A 454 0.12 -8.30 -63.10
N SER A 455 -0.96 -7.55 -62.88
CA SER A 455 -1.42 -7.21 -61.53
C SER A 455 -1.98 -8.41 -60.76
N GLU A 456 -2.58 -9.40 -61.43
CA GLU A 456 -3.09 -10.62 -60.78
C GLU A 456 -1.95 -11.46 -60.20
N SER A 457 -0.90 -11.71 -60.99
CA SER A 457 0.28 -12.46 -60.54
C SER A 457 0.99 -11.76 -59.39
N LEU A 458 1.18 -10.44 -59.49
CA LEU A 458 1.81 -9.65 -58.42
C LEU A 458 0.97 -9.63 -57.14
N THR A 459 -0.35 -9.48 -57.28
CA THR A 459 -1.30 -9.51 -56.16
C THR A 459 -1.22 -10.83 -55.40
N GLN A 460 -1.20 -11.97 -56.10
CA GLN A 460 -1.07 -13.27 -55.47
C GLN A 460 0.28 -13.42 -54.76
N ARG A 461 1.37 -13.00 -55.42
CA ARG A 461 2.72 -13.07 -54.84
C ARG A 461 2.85 -12.24 -53.55
N LEU A 462 2.33 -11.01 -53.55
CA LEU A 462 2.27 -10.18 -52.36
C LEU A 462 1.42 -10.82 -51.26
N ALA A 463 0.29 -11.44 -51.61
CA ALA A 463 -0.56 -12.12 -50.63
C ALA A 463 0.17 -13.25 -49.90
N GLU A 464 0.96 -14.05 -50.62
CA GLU A 464 1.78 -15.12 -50.08
C GLU A 464 2.88 -14.57 -49.17
N LEU A 465 3.64 -13.58 -49.65
CA LEU A 465 4.73 -12.97 -48.90
C LEU A 465 4.26 -12.23 -47.64
N PHE A 466 3.14 -11.52 -47.69
CA PHE A 466 2.57 -10.89 -46.49
C PHE A 466 2.21 -11.96 -45.44
N LYS A 467 1.61 -13.08 -45.85
CA LYS A 467 1.30 -14.20 -44.92
C LYS A 467 2.56 -14.83 -44.35
N GLU A 468 3.57 -15.06 -45.17
CA GLU A 468 4.86 -15.64 -44.78
C GLU A 468 5.56 -14.80 -43.71
N HIS A 469 5.72 -13.49 -43.98
CA HIS A 469 6.35 -12.56 -43.05
C HIS A 469 5.49 -12.23 -41.84
N GLY A 470 4.18 -12.48 -41.92
CA GLY A 470 3.22 -12.28 -40.83
C GLY A 470 2.61 -10.88 -40.78
N SER A 471 2.47 -10.24 -41.94
CA SER A 471 1.69 -9.02 -42.14
C SER A 471 0.19 -9.34 -42.32
N ASP A 472 -0.66 -8.47 -41.80
CA ASP A 472 -2.12 -8.56 -41.85
C ASP A 472 -2.73 -8.00 -43.16
N LYS A 473 -1.92 -7.31 -43.98
CA LYS A 473 -2.31 -6.73 -45.28
C LYS A 473 -2.94 -7.74 -46.25
N ALA A 474 -2.66 -9.04 -46.09
CA ALA A 474 -3.28 -10.11 -46.88
C ALA A 474 -4.32 -10.98 -46.15
N THR A 475 -4.55 -10.76 -44.85
CA THR A 475 -5.43 -11.62 -44.04
C THR A 475 -6.64 -10.86 -43.53
N ALA A 476 -6.42 -9.76 -42.82
CA ALA A 476 -7.48 -8.97 -42.21
C ALA A 476 -8.10 -7.98 -43.22
N HIS A 477 -7.28 -7.35 -44.08
CA HIS A 477 -7.72 -6.18 -44.86
C HIS A 477 -7.85 -6.38 -46.37
N ASN A 478 -7.16 -7.37 -46.94
CA ASN A 478 -7.01 -7.59 -48.39
C ASN A 478 -6.26 -6.49 -49.17
N TYR A 479 -5.45 -5.66 -48.51
CA TYR A 479 -4.66 -4.58 -49.15
C TYR A 479 -3.69 -5.04 -50.23
N HIS A 480 -3.26 -6.31 -50.23
CA HIS A 480 -2.50 -6.90 -51.34
C HIS A 480 -3.17 -6.70 -52.72
N LEU A 481 -4.51 -6.63 -52.80
CA LEU A 481 -5.24 -6.33 -54.04
C LEU A 481 -4.94 -4.91 -54.56
N LEU A 482 -4.88 -3.93 -53.65
CA LEU A 482 -4.55 -2.55 -53.98
C LEU A 482 -3.07 -2.42 -54.34
N TYR A 483 -2.19 -3.02 -53.53
CA TYR A 483 -0.76 -2.92 -53.75
C TYR A 483 -0.30 -3.61 -55.03
N GLY A 484 -0.90 -4.76 -55.37
CA GLY A 484 -0.67 -5.39 -56.66
C GLY A 484 -1.16 -4.55 -57.83
N HIS A 485 -2.28 -3.83 -57.69
CA HIS A 485 -2.75 -2.88 -58.71
C HIS A 485 -1.80 -1.68 -58.88
N ILE A 486 -1.39 -1.04 -57.78
CA ILE A 486 -0.52 0.14 -57.79
C ILE A 486 0.86 -0.20 -58.37
N LEU A 487 1.49 -1.24 -57.84
CA LEU A 487 2.89 -1.57 -58.14
C LEU A 487 3.07 -2.36 -59.44
N ALA A 488 1.99 -2.82 -60.09
CA ALA A 488 2.06 -3.47 -61.40
C ALA A 488 2.76 -2.61 -62.47
N SER A 489 2.71 -1.29 -62.32
CA SER A 489 3.35 -0.33 -63.23
C SER A 489 4.75 0.12 -62.79
N ALA A 490 5.22 -0.26 -61.60
CA ALA A 490 6.46 0.23 -61.00
C ALA A 490 7.72 -0.57 -61.41
N GLY A 491 7.55 -1.71 -62.11
CA GLY A 491 8.66 -2.60 -62.48
C GLY A 491 9.25 -3.35 -61.27
N ASP A 492 10.48 -3.86 -61.39
CA ASP A 492 11.14 -4.67 -60.36
C ASP A 492 12.05 -3.88 -59.39
N ALA A 493 12.09 -2.56 -59.54
CA ALA A 493 12.90 -1.65 -58.71
C ALA A 493 12.09 -0.50 -58.08
N PRO A 494 10.91 -0.76 -57.47
CA PRO A 494 10.12 0.31 -56.87
C PRO A 494 10.83 0.90 -55.65
N THR A 495 10.63 2.19 -55.42
CA THR A 495 10.99 2.84 -54.16
C THR A 495 9.74 3.01 -53.30
N ILE A 496 9.67 2.26 -52.20
CA ILE A 496 8.49 2.20 -51.34
C ILE A 496 8.84 2.75 -49.96
N PHE A 497 8.00 3.64 -49.44
CA PHE A 497 8.08 4.15 -48.08
C PHE A 497 6.81 3.82 -47.29
N GLU A 498 6.96 3.28 -46.10
CA GLU A 498 5.83 2.95 -45.21
C GLU A 498 6.07 3.53 -43.80
N ILE A 499 5.08 4.28 -43.31
CA ILE A 499 5.00 4.71 -41.91
C ILE A 499 4.09 3.74 -41.17
N GLY A 500 4.54 3.25 -40.01
CA GLY A 500 3.87 2.20 -39.26
C GLY A 500 4.46 0.84 -39.59
N LEU A 501 5.25 0.29 -38.67
CA LEU A 501 6.07 -0.89 -38.95
C LEU A 501 5.52 -2.16 -38.29
N GLY A 502 4.30 -2.16 -37.77
CA GLY A 502 3.71 -3.31 -37.08
C GLY A 502 4.29 -3.52 -35.67
N LEU A 503 4.20 -2.47 -34.84
CA LEU A 503 4.67 -2.42 -33.47
C LEU A 503 4.21 -3.63 -32.63
N ASN A 504 5.12 -4.21 -31.84
CA ASN A 504 4.81 -5.27 -30.88
C ASN A 504 4.93 -4.84 -29.41
N ASN A 505 5.36 -3.60 -29.17
CA ASN A 505 5.39 -3.02 -27.84
C ASN A 505 3.99 -2.51 -27.48
N VAL A 506 3.32 -3.23 -26.57
CA VAL A 506 1.91 -2.99 -26.20
C VAL A 506 1.66 -1.69 -25.43
N ASP A 507 2.72 -0.97 -25.06
CA ASP A 507 2.69 0.34 -24.41
C ASP A 507 2.62 1.51 -25.39
N THR A 508 2.73 1.26 -26.71
CA THR A 508 2.70 2.28 -27.76
C THR A 508 1.36 2.24 -28.51
N PRO A 509 0.69 3.39 -28.75
CA PRO A 509 -0.53 3.43 -29.57
C PRO A 509 -0.34 2.82 -30.97
N SER A 510 -1.43 2.31 -31.56
CA SER A 510 -1.42 1.64 -32.86
C SER A 510 -0.46 0.43 -32.96
N ASN A 511 -0.37 -0.37 -31.88
CA ASN A 511 0.40 -1.61 -31.89
C ASN A 511 -0.42 -2.83 -32.33
N MET A 512 0.29 -3.83 -32.84
CA MET A 512 -0.23 -5.13 -33.30
C MET A 512 -0.22 -6.21 -32.20
N GLY A 513 -0.16 -5.80 -30.93
CA GLY A 513 -0.03 -6.68 -29.79
C GLY A 513 1.36 -7.33 -29.66
N ALA A 514 1.59 -8.05 -28.56
CA ALA A 514 2.90 -8.66 -28.26
C ALA A 514 3.40 -9.68 -29.31
N LYS A 515 2.51 -10.17 -30.17
CA LYS A 515 2.83 -11.10 -31.26
C LYS A 515 3.09 -10.39 -32.60
N GLY A 516 2.98 -9.06 -32.65
CA GLY A 516 3.33 -8.26 -33.81
C GLY A 516 4.76 -8.53 -34.26
N ARG A 517 5.00 -8.37 -35.56
CA ARG A 517 6.29 -8.62 -36.19
C ARG A 517 6.77 -7.35 -36.89
N PRO A 518 7.58 -6.52 -36.20
CA PRO A 518 8.08 -5.29 -36.79
C PRO A 518 8.75 -5.50 -38.15
N GLY A 519 8.34 -4.73 -39.15
CA GLY A 519 8.86 -4.77 -40.52
C GLY A 519 8.31 -5.90 -41.41
N ALA A 520 7.24 -6.59 -41.02
CA ALA A 520 6.71 -7.72 -41.80
C ALA A 520 6.27 -7.31 -43.23
N SER A 521 5.59 -6.19 -43.39
CA SER A 521 5.21 -5.63 -44.70
C SER A 521 6.43 -5.23 -45.51
N LEU A 522 7.42 -4.57 -44.89
CA LEU A 522 8.67 -4.17 -45.54
C LEU A 522 9.42 -5.37 -46.13
N ARG A 523 9.55 -6.46 -45.37
CA ARG A 523 10.21 -7.69 -45.85
C ARG A 523 9.43 -8.36 -46.97
N ALA A 524 8.10 -8.34 -46.90
CA ALA A 524 7.26 -8.84 -47.99
C ALA A 524 7.44 -8.01 -49.28
N PHE A 525 7.51 -6.67 -49.19
CA PHE A 525 7.82 -5.83 -50.34
C PHE A 525 9.23 -6.08 -50.88
N ARG A 526 10.25 -6.15 -49.99
CA ARG A 526 11.63 -6.47 -50.37
C ARG A 526 11.74 -7.79 -51.13
N ASP A 527 11.07 -8.83 -50.66
CA ASP A 527 11.15 -10.17 -51.26
C ASP A 527 10.27 -10.31 -52.52
N CYS A 528 9.32 -9.38 -52.72
CA CYS A 528 8.52 -9.32 -53.91
C CYS A 528 9.25 -8.69 -55.10
N PHE A 529 10.14 -7.72 -54.84
CA PHE A 529 10.86 -6.96 -55.86
C PHE A 529 12.37 -7.12 -55.70
N THR A 530 13.06 -7.67 -56.70
CA THR A 530 14.47 -8.06 -56.51
C THR A 530 15.42 -6.87 -56.41
N GLN A 531 15.04 -5.72 -56.98
CA GLN A 531 15.83 -4.48 -56.96
C GLN A 531 15.17 -3.35 -56.17
N GLY A 532 14.00 -3.57 -55.58
CA GLY A 532 13.24 -2.54 -54.85
C GLY A 532 13.99 -2.01 -53.63
N GLN A 533 13.86 -0.71 -53.37
CA GLN A 533 14.39 -0.03 -52.17
C GLN A 533 13.24 0.28 -51.22
N ILE A 534 13.32 -0.26 -50.01
CA ILE A 534 12.24 -0.18 -49.03
C ILE A 534 12.68 0.71 -47.87
N PHE A 535 11.87 1.70 -47.58
CA PHE A 535 12.07 2.63 -46.47
C PHE A 535 10.92 2.47 -45.50
N GLY A 536 11.23 2.44 -44.21
CA GLY A 536 10.25 2.36 -43.14
C GLY A 536 10.39 3.53 -42.18
N ALA A 537 9.32 3.92 -41.51
CA ALA A 537 9.44 4.79 -40.36
C ALA A 537 8.41 4.50 -39.27
N ASP A 538 8.80 4.71 -38.02
CA ASP A 538 7.92 4.51 -36.87
C ASP A 538 8.22 5.51 -35.75
N VAL A 539 7.23 5.73 -34.88
CA VAL A 539 7.38 6.54 -33.67
C VAL A 539 8.15 5.80 -32.59
N ASP A 540 8.13 4.47 -32.58
CA ASP A 540 8.87 3.69 -31.61
C ASP A 540 10.29 3.37 -32.11
N LYS A 541 11.26 4.08 -31.54
CA LYS A 541 12.68 3.86 -31.83
C LYS A 541 13.16 2.44 -31.54
N ARG A 542 12.47 1.68 -30.67
CA ARG A 542 12.88 0.34 -30.22
C ARG A 542 12.77 -0.71 -31.32
N ILE A 543 11.92 -0.47 -32.33
CA ILE A 543 11.68 -1.42 -33.41
C ILE A 543 12.33 -1.01 -34.72
N LEU A 544 13.08 0.09 -34.73
CA LEU A 544 13.83 0.53 -35.91
C LEU A 544 15.00 -0.40 -36.17
N PHE A 545 15.18 -0.79 -37.42
CA PHE A 545 16.22 -1.70 -37.89
C PHE A 545 16.74 -1.31 -39.29
N GLU A 546 17.86 -1.91 -39.69
CA GLU A 546 18.35 -1.86 -41.05
C GLU A 546 18.65 -3.30 -41.50
N GLU A 547 18.14 -3.65 -42.68
CA GLU A 547 18.32 -4.95 -43.33
C GLU A 547 18.70 -4.71 -44.80
N GLU A 548 19.05 -5.77 -45.53
CA GLU A 548 19.31 -5.66 -46.96
C GLU A 548 18.12 -5.00 -47.68
N ARG A 549 18.38 -3.86 -48.35
CA ARG A 549 17.38 -3.02 -49.06
C ARG A 549 16.24 -2.49 -48.20
N ILE A 550 16.32 -2.58 -46.87
CA ILE A 550 15.36 -2.01 -45.94
C ILE A 550 16.09 -1.06 -44.99
N LYS A 551 15.70 0.21 -44.99
CA LYS A 551 16.20 1.20 -44.02
C LYS A 551 15.03 1.77 -43.24
N THR A 552 15.20 1.96 -41.94
CA THR A 552 14.14 2.56 -41.11
C THR A 552 14.58 3.85 -40.41
N HIS A 553 13.62 4.74 -40.16
CA HIS A 553 13.85 6.03 -39.53
C HIS A 553 12.79 6.35 -38.47
N PHE A 554 13.13 7.22 -37.52
CA PHE A 554 12.17 7.70 -36.53
C PHE A 554 11.25 8.77 -37.12
N ILE A 555 9.95 8.68 -36.85
CA ILE A 555 8.99 9.75 -37.14
C ILE A 555 7.93 9.86 -36.06
N ASP A 556 7.60 11.09 -35.65
CA ASP A 556 6.39 11.37 -34.88
C ASP A 556 5.45 12.17 -35.78
N GLN A 557 4.41 11.50 -36.31
CA GLN A 557 3.46 12.10 -37.24
C GLN A 557 2.69 13.30 -36.64
N THR A 558 2.73 13.49 -35.32
CA THR A 558 2.11 14.62 -34.62
C THR A 558 3.05 15.83 -34.47
N ASN A 559 4.33 15.67 -34.81
CA ASN A 559 5.37 16.68 -34.67
C ASN A 559 5.99 17.04 -36.03
N PRO A 560 5.60 18.19 -36.63
CA PRO A 560 6.09 18.64 -37.93
C PRO A 560 7.62 18.68 -38.08
N ALA A 561 8.36 18.93 -37.00
CA ALA A 561 9.82 18.98 -37.06
C ALA A 561 10.46 17.62 -37.43
N THR A 562 9.77 16.51 -37.16
CA THR A 562 10.28 15.17 -37.49
C THR A 562 10.18 14.86 -38.99
N PHE A 563 9.23 15.47 -39.69
CA PHE A 563 9.11 15.37 -41.14
C PHE A 563 10.24 16.08 -41.89
N THR A 564 10.81 17.16 -41.34
CA THR A 564 12.01 17.78 -41.90
C THR A 564 13.19 16.81 -41.89
N ALA A 565 13.46 16.20 -40.73
CA ALA A 565 14.55 15.22 -40.60
C ALA A 565 14.32 13.97 -41.45
N LEU A 566 13.08 13.45 -41.49
CA LEU A 566 12.72 12.37 -42.40
C LEU A 566 12.97 12.77 -43.85
N GLY A 567 12.67 14.02 -44.19
CA GLY A 567 12.82 14.54 -45.52
C GLY A 567 14.26 14.61 -46.03
N ASP A 568 15.22 14.89 -45.15
CA ASP A 568 16.65 14.89 -45.49
C ASP A 568 17.21 13.47 -45.69
N TRP A 569 16.57 12.48 -45.06
CA TRP A 569 16.98 11.07 -45.07
C TRP A 569 16.33 10.26 -46.21
N LEU A 570 15.06 10.54 -46.51
CA LEU A 570 14.27 9.78 -47.48
C LEU A 570 14.51 10.31 -48.90
N PRO A 571 14.69 9.43 -49.92
CA PRO A 571 14.82 9.88 -51.30
C PRO A 571 13.58 10.64 -51.78
N THR A 572 13.79 11.49 -52.78
CA THR A 572 12.71 12.03 -53.61
C THR A 572 12.31 10.97 -54.64
N ASP A 573 11.12 11.11 -55.24
CA ASP A 573 10.62 10.25 -56.32
C ASP A 573 10.19 8.82 -55.90
N LEU A 574 9.40 8.74 -54.84
CA LEU A 574 8.80 7.49 -54.38
C LEU A 574 7.74 6.96 -55.37
N ASP A 575 7.73 5.64 -55.58
CA ASP A 575 6.66 4.93 -56.30
C ASP A 575 5.40 4.82 -55.45
N LEU A 576 5.59 4.55 -54.16
CA LEU A 576 4.52 4.29 -53.21
C LEU A 576 4.90 4.82 -51.83
N LEU A 577 4.01 5.62 -51.25
CA LEU A 577 4.05 6.02 -49.85
C LEU A 577 2.82 5.44 -49.14
N ILE A 578 3.04 4.74 -48.03
CA ILE A 578 2.00 4.12 -47.21
C ILE A 578 2.00 4.78 -45.83
N ASP A 579 0.82 5.16 -45.33
CA ASP A 579 0.60 5.54 -43.95
C ASP A 579 -0.31 4.52 -43.26
N ASP A 580 0.32 3.65 -42.47
CA ASP A 580 -0.27 2.63 -41.61
C ASP A 580 0.13 2.90 -40.14
N GLY A 581 0.35 4.18 -39.80
CA GLY A 581 0.91 4.60 -38.51
C GLY A 581 -0.15 4.86 -37.44
N LEU A 582 -0.37 6.13 -37.09
CA LEU A 582 -1.19 6.50 -35.93
C LEU A 582 -2.71 6.36 -36.17
N HIS A 583 -3.17 6.29 -37.43
CA HIS A 583 -4.59 6.31 -37.83
C HIS A 583 -5.41 7.48 -37.26
N ALA A 584 -4.74 8.61 -37.02
CA ALA A 584 -5.36 9.84 -36.55
C ALA A 584 -5.38 10.86 -37.69
N PRO A 585 -6.53 11.51 -37.99
CA PRO A 585 -6.64 12.41 -39.15
C PRO A 585 -5.55 13.48 -39.23
N GLY A 586 -5.19 14.11 -38.10
CA GLY A 586 -4.11 15.11 -38.08
C GLY A 586 -2.73 14.54 -38.43
N ALA A 587 -2.42 13.33 -37.95
CA ALA A 587 -1.18 12.63 -38.30
C ALA A 587 -1.17 12.22 -39.79
N ASN A 588 -2.28 11.67 -40.28
CA ASN A 588 -2.39 11.28 -41.68
C ASN A 588 -2.33 12.46 -42.64
N LEU A 589 -2.87 13.62 -42.26
CA LEU A 589 -2.75 14.84 -43.05
C LEU A 589 -1.30 15.34 -43.12
N ASN A 590 -0.54 15.26 -42.03
CA ASN A 590 0.88 15.61 -42.06
C ASN A 590 1.66 14.67 -42.99
N THR A 591 1.37 13.37 -42.96
CA THR A 591 1.93 12.41 -43.91
C THR A 591 1.55 12.72 -45.35
N LEU A 592 0.28 13.03 -45.61
CA LEU A 592 -0.20 13.36 -46.94
C LEU A 592 0.52 14.60 -47.47
N LEU A 593 0.59 15.68 -46.68
CA LEU A 593 1.30 16.91 -47.04
C LEU A 593 2.76 16.64 -47.37
N PHE A 594 3.45 15.85 -46.55
CA PHE A 594 4.82 15.41 -46.84
C PHE A 594 4.90 14.60 -48.14
N GLY A 595 3.99 13.65 -48.33
CA GLY A 595 3.97 12.75 -49.48
C GLY A 595 3.74 13.44 -50.81
N LEU A 596 2.94 14.53 -50.84
CA LEU A 596 2.70 15.30 -52.06
C LEU A 596 4.01 15.84 -52.68
N ASP A 597 5.02 16.13 -51.85
CA ASP A 597 6.33 16.60 -52.31
C ASP A 597 7.31 15.46 -52.62
N ARG A 598 6.94 14.20 -52.35
CA ARG A 598 7.84 13.03 -52.42
C ARG A 598 7.48 12.01 -53.48
N ILE A 599 6.21 11.92 -53.85
CA ILE A 599 5.74 10.98 -54.87
C ILE A 599 6.15 11.43 -56.27
N LYS A 600 6.69 10.52 -57.08
CA LYS A 600 6.99 10.80 -58.50
C LYS A 600 5.72 10.82 -59.37
N PRO A 601 5.75 11.41 -60.57
CA PRO A 601 4.63 11.29 -61.50
C PRO A 601 4.28 9.81 -61.77
N GLY A 602 3.01 9.44 -61.60
CA GLY A 602 2.51 8.07 -61.67
C GLY A 602 2.52 7.29 -60.35
N GLY A 603 3.22 7.79 -59.31
CA GLY A 603 3.28 7.17 -58.00
C GLY A 603 2.05 7.48 -57.13
N TRP A 604 1.99 6.82 -55.96
CA TRP A 604 0.80 6.79 -55.11
C TRP A 604 1.09 7.05 -53.63
N ILE A 605 0.23 7.82 -52.97
CA ILE A 605 0.08 7.84 -51.51
C ILE A 605 -1.13 6.99 -51.14
N VAL A 606 -1.00 6.18 -50.09
CA VAL A 606 -2.07 5.37 -49.51
C VAL A 606 -2.12 5.63 -48.02
N ILE A 607 -3.27 6.09 -47.52
CA ILE A 607 -3.56 6.18 -46.09
C ILE A 607 -4.46 5.00 -45.73
N GLU A 608 -3.98 4.10 -44.88
CA GLU A 608 -4.69 2.90 -44.45
C GLU A 608 -5.61 3.15 -43.24
N ASP A 609 -6.56 2.22 -43.04
CA ASP A 609 -7.37 2.10 -41.83
C ASP A 609 -8.18 3.34 -41.42
N ILE A 610 -8.72 4.03 -42.42
CA ILE A 610 -9.67 5.11 -42.20
C ILE A 610 -11.03 4.52 -41.78
N LEU A 611 -11.52 4.97 -40.63
CA LEU A 611 -12.83 4.56 -40.15
C LEU A 611 -13.97 5.29 -40.90
N PRO A 612 -15.13 4.64 -41.13
CA PRO A 612 -16.26 5.27 -41.84
C PRO A 612 -16.70 6.65 -41.32
N PRO A 613 -16.70 6.93 -39.99
CA PRO A 613 -17.03 8.28 -39.49
C PRO A 613 -16.05 9.38 -39.91
N MET A 614 -14.83 9.04 -40.35
CA MET A 614 -13.83 9.99 -40.81
C MET A 614 -14.00 10.37 -42.30
N LEU A 615 -14.89 9.70 -43.04
CA LEU A 615 -15.09 9.93 -44.48
C LEU A 615 -15.35 11.40 -44.86
N PRO A 616 -16.11 12.22 -44.10
CA PRO A 616 -16.30 13.62 -44.43
C PRO A 616 -14.99 14.43 -44.50
N ILE A 617 -14.00 14.10 -43.66
CA ILE A 617 -12.66 14.72 -43.68
C ILE A 617 -12.00 14.45 -45.03
N TRP A 618 -11.95 13.18 -45.44
CA TRP A 618 -11.25 12.76 -46.64
C TRP A 618 -11.93 13.22 -47.94
N LYS A 619 -13.25 13.32 -47.94
CA LYS A 619 -13.99 13.97 -49.05
C LYS A 619 -13.64 15.44 -49.20
N LEU A 620 -13.49 16.16 -48.08
CA LEU A 620 -13.05 17.56 -48.11
C LEU A 620 -11.60 17.66 -48.58
N VAL A 621 -10.70 16.84 -48.04
CA VAL A 621 -9.27 16.80 -48.40
C VAL A 621 -9.07 16.55 -49.89
N ALA A 622 -9.82 15.63 -50.48
CA ALA A 622 -9.79 15.35 -51.92
C ALA A 622 -9.99 16.61 -52.78
N GLN A 623 -10.83 17.55 -52.33
CA GLN A 623 -11.09 18.80 -53.04
C GLN A 623 -10.02 19.87 -52.82
N LEU A 624 -9.22 19.73 -51.76
CA LEU A 624 -8.14 20.65 -51.40
C LEU A 624 -6.79 20.23 -52.00
N LEU A 625 -6.73 19.05 -52.63
CA LEU A 625 -5.51 18.59 -53.29
C LEU A 625 -5.14 19.53 -54.45
N PRO A 626 -3.84 19.78 -54.67
CA PRO A 626 -3.39 20.58 -55.80
C PRO A 626 -3.65 19.86 -57.12
N HIS A 627 -3.67 20.63 -58.21
CA HIS A 627 -3.73 20.07 -59.56
C HIS A 627 -2.60 19.07 -59.79
N GLY A 628 -2.91 17.99 -60.50
CA GLY A 628 -1.96 16.90 -60.77
C GLY A 628 -1.95 15.79 -59.72
N PHE A 629 -2.89 15.81 -58.78
CA PHE A 629 -3.11 14.74 -57.81
C PHE A 629 -4.56 14.28 -57.86
N GLU A 630 -4.77 13.00 -58.15
CA GLU A 630 -6.09 12.36 -58.28
C GLU A 630 -6.42 11.60 -56.98
N PRO A 631 -7.38 12.07 -56.19
CA PRO A 631 -7.82 11.36 -54.98
C PRO A 631 -8.78 10.22 -55.31
N GLY A 632 -8.79 9.22 -54.43
CA GLY A 632 -9.80 8.16 -54.40
C GLY A 632 -10.07 7.68 -52.98
N VAL A 633 -11.26 7.12 -52.75
CA VAL A 633 -11.59 6.41 -51.51
C VAL A 633 -11.89 4.97 -51.86
N ILE A 634 -11.18 4.04 -51.23
CA ILE A 634 -11.33 2.61 -51.48
C ILE A 634 -11.90 1.96 -50.22
N LYS A 635 -12.95 1.15 -50.38
CA LYS A 635 -13.52 0.35 -49.31
C LYS A 635 -12.87 -1.03 -49.31
N ALA A 636 -12.16 -1.33 -48.22
CA ALA A 636 -11.61 -2.65 -47.95
C ALA A 636 -12.53 -3.45 -47.01
N LYS A 637 -12.05 -4.62 -46.57
CA LYS A 637 -12.84 -5.57 -45.77
C LYS A 637 -13.25 -5.02 -44.39
N SER A 638 -12.37 -4.28 -43.73
CA SER A 638 -12.52 -3.80 -42.34
C SER A 638 -12.44 -2.28 -42.19
N SER A 639 -12.06 -1.55 -43.24
CA SER A 639 -11.78 -0.11 -43.18
C SER A 639 -11.85 0.54 -44.57
N LEU A 640 -11.70 1.86 -44.62
CA LEU A 640 -11.52 2.64 -45.84
C LEU A 640 -10.03 2.96 -46.03
N LEU A 641 -9.61 3.15 -47.27
CA LEU A 641 -8.33 3.75 -47.61
C LEU A 641 -8.57 5.05 -48.37
N PHE A 642 -7.68 6.02 -48.16
CA PHE A 642 -7.60 7.22 -48.98
C PHE A 642 -6.36 7.10 -49.84
N VAL A 643 -6.55 7.15 -51.15
CA VAL A 643 -5.46 7.01 -52.12
C VAL A 643 -5.32 8.31 -52.89
N VAL A 644 -4.08 8.66 -53.23
CA VAL A 644 -3.78 9.82 -54.07
C VAL A 644 -2.75 9.41 -55.10
N LYS A 645 -3.11 9.50 -56.37
CA LYS A 645 -2.19 9.26 -57.50
C LYS A 645 -1.66 10.58 -58.02
N ARG A 646 -0.35 10.73 -58.15
CA ARG A 646 0.22 11.87 -58.89
C ARG A 646 0.08 11.61 -60.38
N THR A 647 -0.58 12.49 -61.13
CA THR A 647 -0.74 12.32 -62.58
C THR A 647 0.61 12.45 -63.27
N PRO A 648 0.91 11.65 -64.31
CA PRO A 648 1.99 11.95 -65.23
C PRO A 648 1.80 13.36 -65.79
N SER A 649 2.83 14.20 -65.67
CA SER A 649 2.85 15.55 -66.25
C SER A 649 2.88 15.52 -67.78
#